data_AF-A0A6P8MZ39-F1
#
_entry.id   AF-A0A6P8MZ39-F1
#
_cell.length_a   1.000
_cell.length_b   1.000
_cell.length_c   1.000
_cell.angle_alpha   90.00
_cell.angle_beta   90.00
_cell.angle_gamma   90.00
#
_symmetry.space_group_name_H-M   'P 1'
#
loop_
_entity.id
_entity.type
_entity.pdbx_description
1 polymer ?
#
loop_
_entity_poly.entity_id
_entity_poly.type
_entity_poly.pdbx_seq_one_letter_code
_entity_poly.pdbx_strand_id
1 'polypeptide(L)'
;MDHFTTRSAKNHSTQIRTKTKTEKRKMFPKENVYHNLQYMKKELTISLYNTSSCLPSYKGYTSLKECLFDKAETGKEIYQFIVERTMTNNIVADYEGSIPLVSPILEQFKKRHTKFHYFSVLKHLTQKQESSEVKSECEYQVNKKQLKLFFDLIFSKIIPLGLFGKLRNLKKIKLAMFHLLDTPCFKSFNLTPFIKKLDISSITWLQDIKTTGTQWYIIAKVVKWLFVGFLLKILYTYFHMTLASKNNERLYIMRSTWNSIQRKFIKKGKRSNTLQPDINCKGWKPPIGRYVLIPKNSDVRPIFKPEYVKPRYYTIDHKNPETNHLNLIFKFLKQLHTTIYGNTNFGNEWESIVQHKRNEGTTHLYFVSCDVTNAFGSIIQEELYNIIQTLCKDLPENLILKYYAVKSKKFVEEIVCYKQYFSDPNLLLPLAPGTLYSNTNMRWQQVKKKWLLEKISEVIFQQRVKINEEVHVITKGVVQGAITSSVLSDIYYNFILHKAMSTYLTTGKIIKYVDDILYVTESESVARQFLQLTKEGIPQYNCYFKPSKTRTNVVTCDGNITVDNITYIGYEINCTTLEVEYKHSHTNFSHTIKVSKKDDLPPLVYLRKRLSNIACLKLSKFILNRTINSENTIMRIIKRACLLQAEYTCILIKELFDNEPRNIQGILLVMQNIDKRIARHIIKTSLIGRIVY
;
A
#
# COMPACT_ATOMS: atom_id res chain seq x y z
N MET A 1 3.68 -74.96 -0.68
CA MET A 1 3.44 -76.03 -1.67
C MET A 1 3.75 -75.46 -3.03
N ASP A 2 4.84 -75.73 -3.73
CA ASP A 2 6.12 -76.41 -3.54
C ASP A 2 7.00 -75.82 -4.66
N HIS A 3 8.17 -75.22 -4.37
CA HIS A 3 9.49 -75.84 -4.24
C HIS A 3 10.11 -76.41 -5.53
N PHE A 4 11.28 -75.82 -5.88
CA PHE A 4 12.47 -76.39 -6.55
C PHE A 4 12.34 -76.75 -8.05
N THR A 5 13.36 -76.63 -8.92
CA THR A 5 14.82 -76.59 -8.74
C THR A 5 15.51 -76.00 -9.97
N THR A 6 16.67 -75.40 -9.70
CA THR A 6 17.75 -74.92 -10.57
C THR A 6 18.35 -75.93 -11.57
N ARG A 7 18.80 -75.46 -12.74
CA ARG A 7 20.07 -75.90 -13.36
C ARG A 7 20.68 -74.80 -14.25
N SER A 8 21.85 -74.32 -13.85
CA SER A 8 22.76 -73.49 -14.65
C SER A 8 23.69 -74.39 -15.48
N ALA A 9 24.09 -73.96 -16.67
CA ALA A 9 25.50 -73.69 -17.00
C ALA A 9 25.75 -73.46 -18.52
N LYS A 10 26.40 -72.31 -18.79
CA LYS A 10 27.47 -72.04 -19.78
C LYS A 10 27.12 -72.17 -21.28
N ASN A 11 27.67 -71.38 -22.20
CA ASN A 11 28.31 -70.06 -22.27
C ASN A 11 28.79 -69.97 -23.73
N HIS A 12 28.45 -68.91 -24.47
CA HIS A 12 29.29 -68.33 -25.54
C HIS A 12 28.65 -66.98 -25.92
N SER A 13 29.07 -65.89 -25.28
CA SER A 13 30.19 -65.01 -25.65
C SER A 13 29.91 -64.15 -26.87
N THR A 14 29.36 -62.94 -26.64
CA THR A 14 29.58 -61.80 -27.53
C THR A 14 29.87 -60.56 -26.67
N GLN A 15 31.07 -60.04 -26.81
CA GLN A 15 31.64 -58.93 -26.03
C GLN A 15 30.91 -57.61 -26.32
N ILE A 16 30.35 -56.98 -25.28
CA ILE A 16 30.00 -55.55 -25.29
C ILE A 16 31.02 -54.82 -24.41
N ARG A 17 31.81 -53.96 -25.05
CA ARG A 17 32.80 -53.07 -24.47
C ARG A 17 32.13 -52.08 -23.51
N THR A 18 32.23 -52.29 -22.21
CA THR A 18 31.86 -51.31 -21.18
C THR A 18 32.94 -50.22 -21.11
N LYS A 19 32.65 -49.03 -21.63
CA LYS A 19 33.39 -47.82 -21.27
C LYS A 19 32.99 -47.42 -19.86
N THR A 20 33.87 -47.66 -18.89
CA THR A 20 33.83 -47.11 -17.54
C THR A 20 33.79 -45.58 -17.60
N LYS A 21 32.60 -44.99 -17.45
CA LYS A 21 32.45 -43.57 -17.12
C LYS A 21 32.85 -43.39 -15.67
N THR A 22 34.03 -42.85 -15.44
CA THR A 22 34.43 -42.29 -14.15
C THR A 22 33.49 -41.12 -13.82
N GLU A 23 32.50 -41.37 -12.97
CA GLU A 23 31.69 -40.32 -12.37
C GLU A 23 32.59 -39.45 -11.48
N LYS A 24 32.95 -38.26 -11.99
CA LYS A 24 33.47 -37.18 -11.15
C LYS A 24 32.35 -36.75 -10.18
N ARG A 25 32.30 -37.38 -8.99
CA ARG A 25 31.57 -36.87 -7.82
C ARG A 25 31.93 -35.40 -7.63
N LYS A 26 31.01 -34.49 -7.93
CA LYS A 26 31.08 -33.11 -7.44
C LYS A 26 30.97 -33.17 -5.92
N MET A 27 32.09 -33.07 -5.22
CA MET A 27 32.09 -32.80 -3.78
C MET A 27 31.31 -31.51 -3.54
N PHE A 28 30.13 -31.64 -2.93
CA PHE A 28 29.49 -30.52 -2.24
C PHE A 28 30.40 -30.13 -1.06
N PRO A 29 30.62 -28.83 -0.78
CA PRO A 29 31.40 -28.43 0.38
C PRO A 29 30.76 -28.95 1.67
N LYS A 30 31.59 -29.40 2.62
CA LYS A 30 31.20 -29.88 3.96
C LYS A 30 30.18 -28.93 4.63
N GLU A 31 29.16 -29.48 5.27
CA GLU A 31 28.03 -28.78 5.93
C GLU A 31 28.44 -27.61 6.86
N ASN A 32 29.64 -27.67 7.45
CA ASN A 32 30.16 -26.61 8.34
C ASN A 32 30.37 -25.23 7.67
N VAL A 33 30.61 -25.17 6.36
CA VAL A 33 30.87 -23.87 5.67
C VAL A 33 29.58 -23.06 5.47
N TYR A 34 28.44 -23.75 5.30
CA TYR A 34 27.14 -23.10 5.12
C TYR A 34 26.52 -22.60 6.44
N HIS A 35 26.98 -23.14 7.57
CA HIS A 35 26.51 -22.77 8.91
C HIS A 35 26.84 -21.30 9.23
N ASN A 36 28.02 -20.81 8.82
CA ASN A 36 28.46 -19.43 9.08
C ASN A 36 27.62 -18.36 8.36
N LEU A 37 27.14 -18.65 7.15
CA LEU A 37 26.26 -17.72 6.40
C LEU A 37 24.83 -17.67 6.93
N GLN A 38 24.42 -18.66 7.73
CA GLN A 38 23.09 -18.69 8.35
C GLN A 38 22.99 -17.69 9.51
N TYR A 39 24.06 -17.56 10.31
CA TYR A 39 24.19 -16.51 11.33
C TYR A 39 24.22 -15.09 10.74
N MET A 40 24.62 -14.96 9.47
CA MET A 40 24.70 -13.71 8.72
C MET A 40 23.39 -13.26 8.05
N LYS A 41 22.32 -14.08 8.12
CA LYS A 41 21.05 -13.82 7.40
C LYS A 41 20.46 -12.45 7.72
N LYS A 42 20.55 -11.99 8.98
CA LYS A 42 20.05 -10.68 9.40
C LYS A 42 20.84 -9.53 8.76
N GLU A 43 22.16 -9.66 8.71
CA GLU A 43 23.05 -8.63 8.14
C GLU A 43 23.02 -8.59 6.61
N LEU A 44 22.80 -9.74 5.95
CA LEU A 44 22.68 -9.84 4.48
C LEU A 44 21.29 -9.51 3.95
N THR A 45 20.36 -9.19 4.83
CA THR A 45 19.04 -8.68 4.47
C THR A 45 19.12 -7.17 4.19
N ILE A 46 18.68 -6.74 3.01
CA ILE A 46 18.63 -5.32 2.59
C ILE A 46 17.18 -4.83 2.50
N SER A 47 16.99 -3.52 2.48
CA SER A 47 15.67 -2.90 2.28
C SER A 47 15.77 -1.73 1.33
N LEU A 48 14.90 -1.73 0.33
CA LEU A 48 14.78 -0.65 -0.64
C LEU A 48 13.60 0.24 -0.26
N TYR A 49 13.90 1.46 0.19
CA TYR A 49 12.92 2.41 0.70
C TYR A 49 12.39 3.29 -0.43
N ASN A 50 11.19 3.85 -0.22
CA ASN A 50 10.66 4.87 -1.10
C ASN A 50 11.46 6.16 -0.94
N THR A 51 11.69 6.88 -2.03
CA THR A 51 12.28 8.22 -1.98
C THR A 51 11.27 9.22 -1.43
N SER A 52 11.77 10.25 -0.75
CA SER A 52 10.95 11.41 -0.37
C SER A 52 10.23 11.99 -1.59
N SER A 53 8.96 12.36 -1.41
CA SER A 53 8.17 13.11 -2.40
C SER A 53 8.61 14.58 -2.51
N CYS A 54 9.38 15.08 -1.55
CA CYS A 54 10.03 16.39 -1.60
C CYS A 54 11.51 16.20 -1.96
N LEU A 55 12.10 17.16 -2.68
CA LEU A 55 13.54 17.24 -2.91
C LEU A 55 14.30 17.04 -1.58
N PRO A 56 15.53 16.50 -1.61
CA PRO A 56 16.15 15.89 -0.44
C PRO A 56 16.64 16.94 0.56
N SER A 57 15.76 17.33 1.48
CA SER A 57 16.08 18.04 2.72
C SER A 57 15.53 17.25 3.93
N TYR A 58 15.71 15.93 3.94
CA TYR A 58 15.54 15.15 5.18
C TYR A 58 16.90 14.72 5.69
N LYS A 59 17.29 15.28 6.84
CA LYS A 59 18.58 15.12 7.54
C LYS A 59 18.97 13.66 7.89
N GLY A 60 18.13 12.67 7.59
CA GLY A 60 18.45 11.23 7.74
C GLY A 60 19.01 10.56 6.47
N TYR A 61 19.10 11.27 5.34
CA TYR A 61 19.51 10.72 4.04
C TYR A 61 20.81 11.30 3.48
N THR A 62 21.48 12.20 4.19
CA THR A 62 22.76 12.80 3.78
C THR A 62 23.87 11.75 3.60
N SER A 63 23.84 10.62 4.34
CA SER A 63 24.79 9.52 4.17
C SER A 63 24.58 8.65 2.91
N LEU A 64 23.50 8.83 2.17
CA LEU A 64 23.14 8.01 1.01
C LEU A 64 23.49 8.65 -0.35
N LYS A 65 23.96 9.91 -0.37
CA LYS A 65 24.31 10.61 -1.61
C LYS A 65 25.75 10.38 -2.06
N GLU A 66 26.70 10.26 -1.13
CA GLU A 66 28.12 10.16 -1.49
C GLU A 66 28.48 8.71 -1.78
N CYS A 67 28.87 8.39 -3.00
CA CYS A 67 29.40 7.07 -3.33
C CYS A 67 30.77 6.90 -2.65
N LEU A 68 31.13 5.67 -2.24
CA LEU A 68 32.47 5.42 -1.70
C LEU A 68 33.56 5.83 -2.70
N PHE A 69 33.27 5.66 -3.99
CA PHE A 69 34.15 6.06 -5.09
C PHE A 69 34.38 7.57 -5.21
N ASP A 70 33.53 8.40 -4.60
CA ASP A 70 33.68 9.86 -4.60
C ASP A 70 34.65 10.34 -3.51
N LYS A 71 35.00 9.48 -2.54
CA LYS A 71 35.81 9.83 -1.36
C LYS A 71 37.15 9.12 -1.27
N ALA A 72 37.19 7.83 -1.61
CA ALA A 72 38.41 7.04 -1.51
C ALA A 72 39.33 7.33 -2.69
N GLU A 73 40.62 7.53 -2.45
CA GLU A 73 41.62 7.85 -3.47
C GLU A 73 42.11 6.58 -4.15
N THR A 74 42.41 5.53 -3.37
CA THR A 74 43.02 4.28 -3.84
C THR A 74 42.10 3.05 -3.78
N GLY A 75 42.42 1.99 -4.52
CA GLY A 75 41.70 0.71 -4.45
C GLY A 75 41.82 0.03 -3.08
N LYS A 76 42.95 0.24 -2.39
CA LYS A 76 43.21 -0.21 -1.03
C LYS A 76 42.22 0.39 -0.05
N GLU A 77 42.04 1.72 -0.06
CA GLU A 77 41.07 2.39 0.82
C GLU A 77 39.63 1.92 0.58
N ILE A 78 39.26 1.72 -0.69
CA ILE A 78 37.95 1.18 -1.04
C ILE A 78 37.77 -0.20 -0.41
N TYR A 79 38.77 -1.07 -0.53
CA TYR A 79 38.70 -2.43 0.01
C TYR A 79 38.67 -2.45 1.54
N GLN A 80 39.54 -1.68 2.20
CA GLN A 80 39.56 -1.54 3.66
C GLN A 80 38.21 -1.02 4.17
N PHE A 81 37.63 0.00 3.53
CA PHE A 81 36.30 0.48 3.87
C PHE A 81 35.25 -0.64 3.76
N ILE A 82 35.29 -1.44 2.68
CA ILE A 82 34.34 -2.54 2.49
C ILE A 82 34.47 -3.55 3.63
N VAL A 83 35.67 -3.98 3.96
CA VAL A 83 35.91 -5.02 4.97
C VAL A 83 35.61 -4.51 6.39
N GLU A 84 36.04 -3.30 6.73
CA GLU A 84 35.94 -2.74 8.08
C GLU A 84 34.57 -2.14 8.39
N ARG A 85 33.95 -1.43 7.42
CA ARG A 85 32.73 -0.64 7.65
C ARG A 85 31.45 -1.27 7.13
N THR A 86 31.52 -2.36 6.35
CA THR A 86 30.33 -3.12 5.96
C THR A 86 30.09 -4.23 6.96
N MET A 87 28.88 -4.34 7.51
CA MET A 87 28.55 -5.40 8.48
C MET A 87 29.50 -5.35 9.69
N THR A 88 29.46 -4.23 10.43
CA THR A 88 30.42 -3.86 11.48
C THR A 88 30.45 -4.80 12.68
N ASN A 89 29.47 -5.67 12.86
CA ASN A 89 29.40 -6.54 14.04
C ASN A 89 30.40 -7.71 13.98
N ASN A 90 30.97 -8.03 12.81
CA ASN A 90 31.99 -9.06 12.72
C ASN A 90 33.25 -8.51 12.03
N ILE A 91 34.32 -8.50 12.81
CA ILE A 91 35.64 -8.01 12.42
C ILE A 91 36.35 -9.10 11.64
N VAL A 92 37.03 -8.72 10.56
CA VAL A 92 37.86 -9.64 9.76
C VAL A 92 39.31 -9.31 10.03
N ALA A 93 40.06 -10.28 10.52
CA ALA A 93 41.52 -10.26 10.50
C ALA A 93 42.03 -11.00 9.25
N ASP A 94 43.28 -10.74 8.85
CA ASP A 94 44.01 -11.43 7.78
C ASP A 94 43.40 -11.24 6.37
N TYR A 95 42.93 -10.03 6.05
CA TYR A 95 42.44 -9.70 4.71
C TYR A 95 43.49 -8.96 3.85
N GLU A 96 44.60 -8.54 4.45
CA GLU A 96 45.63 -7.70 3.86
C GLU A 96 46.33 -8.38 2.67
N GLY A 97 46.49 -9.71 2.72
CA GLY A 97 47.08 -10.50 1.63
C GLY A 97 46.32 -10.38 0.30
N SER A 98 45.03 -10.04 0.35
CA SER A 98 44.22 -9.85 -0.86
C SER A 98 44.29 -8.44 -1.47
N ILE A 99 44.85 -7.46 -0.74
CA ILE A 99 44.91 -6.04 -1.15
C ILE A 99 45.60 -5.87 -2.52
N PRO A 100 46.80 -6.45 -2.78
CA PRO A 100 47.51 -6.24 -4.03
C PRO A 100 46.73 -6.69 -5.26
N LEU A 101 45.93 -7.76 -5.13
CA LEU A 101 45.13 -8.32 -6.23
C LEU A 101 43.78 -7.62 -6.41
N VAL A 102 43.14 -7.16 -5.33
CA VAL A 102 41.81 -6.53 -5.39
C VAL A 102 41.88 -5.01 -5.64
N SER A 103 42.94 -4.34 -5.20
CA SER A 103 43.09 -2.88 -5.35
C SER A 103 43.00 -2.42 -6.81
N PRO A 104 43.75 -3.00 -7.78
CA PRO A 104 43.67 -2.59 -9.18
C PRO A 104 42.28 -2.83 -9.79
N ILE A 105 41.57 -3.88 -9.32
CA ILE A 105 40.20 -4.19 -9.77
C ILE A 105 39.23 -3.10 -9.30
N LEU A 106 39.36 -2.64 -8.06
CA LEU A 106 38.51 -1.59 -7.49
C LEU A 106 38.80 -0.21 -8.08
N GLU A 107 40.07 0.09 -8.39
CA GLU A 107 40.44 1.30 -9.14
C GLU A 107 39.87 1.29 -10.56
N GLN A 108 39.94 0.13 -11.24
CA GLN A 108 39.29 -0.04 -12.53
C GLN A 108 37.76 0.14 -12.42
N PHE A 109 37.13 -0.37 -11.36
CA PHE A 109 35.71 -0.17 -11.10
C PHE A 109 35.41 1.33 -10.94
N LYS A 110 36.15 2.04 -10.08
CA LYS A 110 36.02 3.49 -9.90
C LYS A 110 36.16 4.25 -11.22
N LYS A 111 37.19 3.95 -12.02
CA LYS A 111 37.42 4.56 -13.34
C LYS A 111 36.28 4.30 -14.33
N ARG A 112 35.72 3.09 -14.33
CA ARG A 112 34.55 2.77 -15.19
C ARG A 112 33.29 3.50 -14.72
N HIS A 113 33.10 3.62 -13.40
CA HIS A 113 31.98 4.35 -12.81
C HIS A 113 32.01 5.83 -13.19
N THR A 114 33.16 6.50 -13.04
CA THR A 114 33.30 7.93 -13.33
C THR A 114 33.12 8.27 -14.80
N LYS A 115 33.53 7.38 -15.71
CA LYS A 115 33.36 7.54 -17.16
C LYS A 115 31.95 7.21 -17.68
N PHE A 116 31.11 6.56 -16.89
CA PHE A 116 29.82 6.09 -17.36
C PHE A 116 28.74 7.17 -17.29
N HIS A 117 28.17 7.55 -18.43
CA HIS A 117 27.11 8.56 -18.51
C HIS A 117 25.72 7.99 -18.17
N TYR A 118 25.48 7.73 -16.88
CA TYR A 118 24.23 7.12 -16.38
C TYR A 118 22.95 7.80 -16.89
N PHE A 119 22.89 9.13 -16.84
CA PHE A 119 21.70 9.89 -17.25
C PHE A 119 21.40 9.71 -18.73
N SER A 120 22.40 9.81 -19.60
CA SER A 120 22.26 9.68 -21.05
C SER A 120 21.79 8.28 -21.45
N VAL A 121 22.39 7.25 -20.84
CA VAL A 121 21.99 5.85 -21.06
C VAL A 121 20.54 5.63 -20.61
N LEU A 122 20.17 6.11 -19.42
CA LEU A 122 18.82 5.96 -18.92
C LEU A 122 17.80 6.68 -19.80
N LYS A 123 18.09 7.93 -20.21
CA LYS A 123 17.24 8.72 -21.10
C LYS A 123 16.97 7.98 -22.42
N HIS A 124 18.02 7.46 -23.06
CA HIS A 124 17.90 6.69 -24.32
C HIS A 124 17.04 5.43 -24.17
N LEU A 125 17.22 4.67 -23.08
CA LEU A 125 16.40 3.48 -22.80
C LEU A 125 14.92 3.81 -22.58
N THR A 126 14.63 4.95 -21.95
CA THR A 126 13.26 5.39 -21.69
C THR A 126 12.57 6.05 -22.89
N GLN A 127 13.30 6.68 -23.81
CA GLN A 127 12.72 7.32 -25.00
C GLN A 127 12.20 6.30 -26.03
N LYS A 128 12.81 5.11 -26.10
CA LYS A 128 12.31 3.99 -26.93
C LYS A 128 10.96 3.40 -26.48
N GLN A 129 10.30 4.00 -25.49
CA GLN A 129 9.06 3.53 -24.87
C GLN A 129 7.80 4.09 -25.54
N GLU A 130 7.89 5.17 -26.34
CA GLU A 130 6.73 5.89 -26.89
C GLU A 130 5.83 5.05 -27.82
N SER A 131 6.22 3.82 -28.18
CA SER A 131 5.52 2.96 -29.15
C SER A 131 4.89 1.67 -28.58
N SER A 132 4.62 1.55 -27.27
CA SER A 132 3.98 0.34 -26.71
C SER A 132 2.70 0.61 -25.91
N GLU A 133 1.58 0.07 -26.39
CA GLU A 133 0.19 0.15 -25.89
C GLU A 133 -0.06 -0.54 -24.53
N VAL A 134 0.91 -0.55 -23.61
CA VAL A 134 0.67 -1.10 -22.27
C VAL A 134 0.11 0.02 -21.39
N LYS A 135 -1.20 -0.02 -21.12
CA LYS A 135 -1.91 0.86 -20.17
C LYS A 135 -1.32 0.73 -18.75
N SER A 136 -0.25 1.48 -18.48
CA SER A 136 0.36 1.65 -17.16
C SER A 136 -0.54 2.49 -16.24
N GLU A 137 -0.56 2.21 -14.93
CA GLU A 137 -1.25 3.07 -13.94
C GLU A 137 -0.61 4.47 -13.80
N CYS A 138 0.63 4.62 -14.26
CA CYS A 138 1.34 5.88 -14.31
C CYS A 138 2.09 5.99 -15.63
N GLU A 139 1.74 6.98 -16.45
CA GLU A 139 2.34 7.21 -17.77
C GLU A 139 3.87 7.34 -17.70
N TYR A 140 4.36 7.94 -16.61
CA TYR A 140 5.79 8.20 -16.40
C TYR A 140 6.56 7.04 -15.76
N GLN A 141 5.94 5.88 -15.59
CA GLN A 141 6.60 4.71 -15.04
C GLN A 141 7.63 4.16 -16.03
N VAL A 142 8.86 3.96 -15.54
CA VAL A 142 9.89 3.23 -16.29
C VAL A 142 9.52 1.76 -16.31
N ASN A 143 9.36 1.20 -17.50
CA ASN A 143 9.06 -0.22 -17.68
C ASN A 143 10.13 -1.10 -17.02
N LYS A 144 9.71 -2.18 -16.33
CA LYS A 144 10.62 -3.15 -15.68
C LYS A 144 11.66 -3.74 -16.63
N LYS A 145 11.31 -3.96 -17.91
CA LYS A 145 12.26 -4.43 -18.93
C LYS A 145 13.39 -3.43 -19.12
N GLN A 146 13.07 -2.14 -19.29
CA GLN A 146 14.07 -1.08 -19.43
C GLN A 146 14.89 -0.89 -18.17
N LEU A 147 14.27 -0.98 -17.00
CA LEU A 147 14.97 -0.92 -15.72
C LEU A 147 15.98 -2.07 -15.58
N LYS A 148 15.59 -3.30 -15.96
CA LYS A 148 16.50 -4.46 -15.98
C LYS A 148 17.62 -4.29 -17.03
N LEU A 149 17.34 -3.75 -18.21
CA LEU A 149 18.34 -3.43 -19.23
C LEU A 149 19.35 -2.37 -18.75
N PHE A 150 18.89 -1.32 -18.05
CA PHE A 150 19.77 -0.32 -17.47
C PHE A 150 20.76 -0.93 -16.47
N PHE A 151 20.28 -1.81 -15.58
CA PHE A 151 21.18 -2.53 -14.67
C PHE A 151 22.03 -3.56 -15.39
N ASP A 152 21.55 -4.21 -16.46
CA ASP A 152 22.36 -5.10 -17.28
C ASP A 152 23.59 -4.39 -17.88
N LEU A 153 23.41 -3.14 -18.34
CA LEU A 153 24.51 -2.29 -18.79
C LEU A 153 25.48 -1.92 -17.67
N ILE A 154 24.98 -1.64 -16.47
CA ILE A 154 25.83 -1.39 -15.29
C ILE A 154 26.69 -2.61 -14.96
N PHE A 155 26.08 -3.81 -14.93
CA PHE A 155 26.79 -5.06 -14.66
C PHE A 155 27.80 -5.42 -15.75
N SER A 156 27.54 -5.08 -17.01
CA SER A 156 28.42 -5.44 -18.13
C SER A 156 29.54 -4.42 -18.39
N LYS A 157 29.27 -3.12 -18.21
CA LYS A 157 30.23 -2.05 -18.55
C LYS A 157 30.98 -1.49 -17.34
N ILE A 158 30.41 -1.58 -16.14
CA ILE A 158 30.95 -0.89 -14.96
C ILE A 158 31.60 -1.87 -13.99
N ILE A 159 30.87 -2.91 -13.57
CA ILE A 159 31.36 -3.88 -12.58
C ILE A 159 32.44 -4.78 -13.22
N PRO A 160 33.69 -4.76 -12.74
CA PRO A 160 34.75 -5.59 -13.31
C PRO A 160 34.49 -7.08 -13.09
N LEU A 161 34.76 -7.90 -14.12
CA LEU A 161 34.62 -9.35 -14.03
C LEU A 161 35.52 -9.95 -12.94
N GLY A 162 36.75 -9.43 -12.81
CA GLY A 162 37.74 -9.88 -11.83
C GLY A 162 37.25 -9.80 -10.38
N LEU A 163 36.32 -8.89 -10.06
CA LEU A 163 35.74 -8.78 -8.72
C LEU A 163 35.00 -10.08 -8.31
N PHE A 164 34.44 -10.81 -9.28
CA PHE A 164 33.69 -12.05 -9.08
C PHE A 164 34.33 -13.29 -9.74
N GLY A 165 35.53 -13.14 -10.31
CA GLY A 165 36.27 -14.20 -11.00
C GLY A 165 35.67 -14.58 -12.36
N LYS A 166 34.55 -15.32 -12.34
CA LYS A 166 33.90 -15.85 -13.56
C LYS A 166 32.56 -15.19 -13.86
N LEU A 167 32.18 -15.18 -15.14
CA LEU A 167 30.90 -14.60 -15.61
C LEU A 167 29.67 -15.23 -14.94
N ARG A 168 29.75 -16.52 -14.59
CA ARG A 168 28.69 -17.24 -13.87
C ARG A 168 28.39 -16.63 -12.49
N ASN A 169 29.39 -16.11 -11.79
CA ASN A 169 29.21 -15.47 -10.49
C ASN A 169 28.57 -14.09 -10.67
N LEU A 170 29.08 -13.30 -11.61
CA LEU A 170 28.52 -12.00 -11.95
C LEU A 170 27.04 -12.11 -12.38
N LYS A 171 26.68 -13.12 -13.19
CA LYS A 171 25.29 -13.40 -13.58
C LYS A 171 24.38 -13.70 -12.37
N LYS A 172 24.87 -14.39 -11.33
CA LYS A 172 24.11 -14.66 -10.09
C LYS A 172 23.84 -13.39 -9.28
N ILE A 173 24.83 -12.50 -9.17
CA ILE A 173 24.67 -11.20 -8.50
C ILE A 173 23.73 -10.28 -9.30
N LYS A 174 23.85 -10.27 -10.63
CA LYS A 174 22.90 -9.56 -11.51
C LYS A 174 21.47 -10.07 -11.33
N LEU A 175 21.28 -11.38 -11.27
CA LEU A 175 19.97 -11.98 -11.01
C LEU A 175 19.41 -11.51 -9.66
N ALA A 176 20.24 -11.44 -8.62
CA ALA A 176 19.85 -10.89 -7.32
C ALA A 176 19.36 -9.43 -7.43
N MET A 177 20.03 -8.60 -8.25
CA MET A 177 19.57 -7.23 -8.52
C MET A 177 18.19 -7.22 -9.22
N PHE A 178 17.96 -8.10 -10.19
CA PHE A 178 16.67 -8.17 -10.87
C PHE A 178 15.54 -8.60 -9.92
N HIS A 179 15.79 -9.54 -9.01
CA HIS A 179 14.82 -9.88 -7.95
C HIS A 179 14.59 -8.75 -6.97
N LEU A 180 15.62 -7.97 -6.62
CA LEU A 180 15.47 -6.79 -5.77
C LEU A 180 14.55 -5.74 -6.41
N LEU A 181 14.68 -5.51 -7.72
CA LEU A 181 13.83 -4.57 -8.45
C LEU A 181 12.34 -4.97 -8.43
N ASP A 182 12.08 -6.28 -8.44
CA ASP A 182 10.73 -6.86 -8.35
C ASP A 182 10.20 -6.96 -6.89
N THR A 183 11.04 -6.68 -5.88
CA THR A 183 10.66 -6.79 -4.48
C THR A 183 9.67 -5.67 -4.08
N PRO A 184 8.54 -5.96 -3.42
CA PRO A 184 7.57 -4.94 -2.98
C PRO A 184 8.15 -3.86 -2.03
N CYS A 185 7.52 -2.68 -1.96
CA CYS A 185 7.99 -1.51 -1.18
C CYS A 185 8.30 -1.77 0.30
N PHE A 186 7.59 -2.71 0.93
CA PHE A 186 7.70 -2.99 2.37
C PHE A 186 8.41 -4.30 2.68
N LYS A 187 8.93 -5.00 1.67
CA LYS A 187 9.65 -6.26 1.88
C LYS A 187 11.14 -6.02 1.94
N SER A 188 11.80 -6.75 2.84
CA SER A 188 13.24 -6.89 2.82
C SER A 188 13.66 -7.92 1.78
N PHE A 189 14.91 -7.84 1.33
CA PHE A 189 15.48 -8.73 0.33
C PHE A 189 16.71 -9.43 0.91
N ASN A 190 16.72 -10.75 0.91
CA ASN A 190 17.80 -11.56 1.47
C ASN A 190 18.83 -11.92 0.38
N LEU A 191 20.09 -11.50 0.56
CA LEU A 191 21.18 -11.79 -0.38
C LEU A 191 21.78 -13.19 -0.19
N THR A 192 21.60 -13.83 0.96
CA THR A 192 22.23 -15.11 1.30
C THR A 192 22.01 -16.22 0.26
N PRO A 193 20.81 -16.44 -0.32
CA PRO A 193 20.58 -17.49 -1.31
C PRO A 193 21.38 -17.31 -2.60
N PHE A 194 21.76 -16.07 -2.94
CA PHE A 194 22.55 -15.76 -4.13
C PHE A 194 24.04 -15.88 -3.84
N ILE A 195 24.48 -15.42 -2.65
CA ILE A 195 25.86 -15.55 -2.20
C ILE A 195 26.24 -17.03 -2.09
N LYS A 196 25.43 -17.87 -1.43
CA LYS A 196 25.70 -19.32 -1.26
C LYS A 196 25.92 -20.08 -2.58
N LYS A 197 25.46 -19.54 -3.71
CA LYS A 197 25.61 -20.14 -5.04
C LYS A 197 26.89 -19.70 -5.74
N LEU A 198 27.67 -18.76 -5.21
CA LEU A 198 28.90 -18.31 -5.85
C LEU A 198 29.98 -19.40 -5.84
N ASP A 199 30.78 -19.44 -6.90
CA ASP A 199 32.00 -20.24 -6.93
C ASP A 199 33.18 -19.37 -6.48
N ILE A 200 33.50 -19.42 -5.19
CA ILE A 200 34.59 -18.66 -4.58
C ILE A 200 35.96 -19.08 -5.08
N SER A 201 36.16 -20.36 -5.39
CA SER A 201 37.45 -20.88 -5.85
C SER A 201 37.96 -20.18 -7.12
N SER A 202 37.04 -19.66 -7.92
CA SER A 202 37.36 -18.91 -9.13
C SER A 202 37.73 -17.43 -8.92
N ILE A 203 37.69 -16.93 -7.68
CA ILE A 203 38.00 -15.54 -7.35
C ILE A 203 39.45 -15.47 -6.89
N THR A 204 40.34 -15.00 -7.76
CA THR A 204 41.79 -15.04 -7.56
C THR A 204 42.25 -14.23 -6.35
N TRP A 205 41.72 -13.02 -6.17
CA TRP A 205 42.09 -12.16 -5.04
C TRP A 205 41.65 -12.70 -3.68
N LEU A 206 40.80 -13.73 -3.63
CA LEU A 206 40.44 -14.40 -2.36
C LEU A 206 41.39 -15.55 -2.00
N GLN A 207 42.25 -16.01 -2.91
CA GLN A 207 43.04 -17.23 -2.73
C GLN A 207 44.11 -17.08 -1.63
N ASP A 208 44.64 -15.87 -1.42
CA ASP A 208 45.65 -15.58 -0.40
C ASP A 208 45.09 -15.48 1.03
N ILE A 209 43.78 -15.66 1.21
CA ILE A 209 43.13 -15.70 2.52
C ILE A 209 43.19 -17.11 3.09
N LYS A 210 43.78 -17.24 4.29
CA LYS A 210 44.09 -18.51 4.96
C LYS A 210 42.89 -19.44 5.14
N THR A 211 41.69 -18.90 5.44
CA THR A 211 40.52 -19.74 5.73
C THR A 211 39.37 -19.51 4.75
N THR A 212 38.74 -20.61 4.32
CA THR A 212 37.55 -20.57 3.47
C THR A 212 36.38 -19.84 4.14
N GLY A 213 36.27 -19.93 5.47
CA GLY A 213 35.27 -19.17 6.23
C GLY A 213 35.43 -17.65 6.07
N THR A 214 36.67 -17.17 6.20
CA THR A 214 37.00 -15.76 5.99
C THR A 214 36.76 -15.32 4.54
N GLN A 215 37.09 -16.17 3.56
CA GLN A 215 36.78 -15.89 2.14
C GLN A 215 35.28 -15.68 1.89
N TRP A 216 34.42 -16.57 2.44
CA TRP A 216 32.96 -16.42 2.37
C TRP A 216 32.47 -15.14 3.03
N TYR A 217 33.08 -14.77 4.14
CA TYR A 217 32.72 -13.58 4.89
C TYR A 217 33.08 -12.28 4.14
N ILE A 218 34.30 -12.21 3.60
CA ILE A 218 34.77 -11.08 2.80
C ILE A 218 33.91 -10.91 1.55
N ILE A 219 33.62 -11.98 0.79
CA ILE A 219 32.75 -11.86 -0.40
C ILE A 219 31.33 -11.44 -0.02
N ALA A 220 30.82 -11.86 1.13
CA ALA A 220 29.52 -11.44 1.64
C ALA A 220 29.50 -9.93 1.95
N LYS A 221 30.56 -9.39 2.56
CA LYS A 221 30.75 -7.94 2.74
C LYS A 221 30.82 -7.19 1.41
N VAL A 222 31.62 -7.69 0.46
CA VAL A 222 31.73 -7.10 -0.89
C VAL A 222 30.38 -7.06 -1.60
N VAL A 223 29.60 -8.15 -1.55
CA VAL A 223 28.26 -8.19 -2.15
C VAL A 223 27.31 -7.23 -1.43
N LYS A 224 27.30 -7.22 -0.08
CA LYS A 224 26.45 -6.30 0.69
C LYS A 224 26.77 -4.84 0.35
N TRP A 225 28.06 -4.48 0.28
CA TRP A 225 28.51 -3.17 -0.12
C TRP A 225 28.13 -2.85 -1.56
N LEU A 226 28.30 -3.77 -2.51
CA LEU A 226 27.91 -3.54 -3.90
C LEU A 226 26.42 -3.17 -3.99
N PHE A 227 25.56 -3.84 -3.24
CA PHE A 227 24.14 -3.51 -3.20
C PHE A 227 23.87 -2.18 -2.51
N VAL A 228 24.26 -2.02 -1.24
CA VAL A 228 23.86 -0.86 -0.42
C VAL A 228 24.72 0.37 -0.69
N GLY A 229 26.02 0.16 -0.83
CA GLY A 229 27.03 1.20 -1.03
C GLY A 229 27.14 1.71 -2.47
N PHE A 230 26.65 0.96 -3.47
CA PHE A 230 26.75 1.34 -4.89
C PHE A 230 25.41 1.26 -5.66
N LEU A 231 24.84 0.07 -5.86
CA LEU A 231 23.65 -0.12 -6.72
C LEU A 231 22.41 0.63 -6.23
N LEU A 232 22.14 0.59 -4.92
CA LEU A 232 21.04 1.34 -4.33
C LEU A 232 21.27 2.85 -4.42
N LYS A 233 22.51 3.33 -4.33
CA LYS A 233 22.81 4.76 -4.51
C LYS A 233 22.47 5.21 -5.94
N ILE A 234 22.82 4.41 -6.95
CA ILE A 234 22.40 4.69 -8.34
C ILE A 234 20.88 4.76 -8.45
N LEU A 235 20.14 3.81 -7.86
CA LEU A 235 18.67 3.88 -7.81
C LEU A 235 18.18 5.18 -7.18
N TYR A 236 18.66 5.51 -5.98
CA TYR A 236 18.24 6.70 -5.26
C TYR A 236 18.64 8.00 -5.96
N THR A 237 19.71 8.01 -6.75
CA THR A 237 20.17 9.19 -7.50
C THR A 237 19.28 9.45 -8.72
N TYR A 238 19.03 8.44 -9.55
CA TYR A 238 18.37 8.61 -10.85
C TYR A 238 16.87 8.35 -10.86
N PHE A 239 16.32 7.70 -9.84
CA PHE A 239 14.90 7.34 -9.78
C PHE A 239 14.21 7.93 -8.54
N HIS A 240 13.01 8.45 -8.73
CA HIS A 240 11.99 8.58 -7.70
C HIS A 240 11.28 7.22 -7.55
N MET A 241 11.35 6.66 -6.35
CA MET A 241 10.73 5.38 -5.99
C MET A 241 9.55 5.61 -5.08
N THR A 242 8.38 5.10 -5.47
CA THR A 242 7.12 5.28 -4.72
C THR A 242 6.20 4.08 -4.90
N LEU A 243 5.05 4.10 -4.23
CA LEU A 243 4.05 3.03 -4.28
C LEU A 243 3.14 3.20 -5.49
N ALA A 244 2.76 2.09 -6.12
CA ALA A 244 1.60 2.07 -7.00
C ALA A 244 0.32 2.36 -6.22
N SER A 245 -0.71 2.85 -6.91
CA SER A 245 -1.95 3.29 -6.26
C SER A 245 -2.75 2.12 -5.67
N LYS A 246 -2.64 0.91 -6.23
CA LYS A 246 -3.52 -0.23 -5.88
C LYS A 246 -2.85 -1.41 -5.16
N ASN A 247 -1.53 -1.51 -5.17
CA ASN A 247 -0.80 -2.63 -4.57
C ASN A 247 0.52 -2.14 -3.94
N ASN A 248 1.31 -3.04 -3.32
CA ASN A 248 2.64 -2.67 -2.80
C ASN A 248 3.76 -2.83 -3.85
N GLU A 249 3.43 -2.84 -5.14
CA GLU A 249 4.42 -2.80 -6.21
C GLU A 249 5.15 -1.44 -6.20
N ARG A 250 6.46 -1.49 -6.44
CA ARG A 250 7.30 -0.30 -6.47
C ARG A 250 7.24 0.32 -7.87
N LEU A 251 6.85 1.59 -7.92
CA LEU A 251 6.97 2.42 -9.10
C LEU A 251 8.35 3.07 -9.14
N TYR A 252 8.96 3.08 -10.33
CA TYR A 252 10.22 3.75 -10.61
C TYR A 252 9.94 4.82 -11.67
N ILE A 253 10.19 6.08 -11.31
CA ILE A 253 10.04 7.24 -12.20
C ILE A 253 11.39 7.93 -12.29
N MET A 254 11.83 8.30 -13.49
CA MET A 254 13.10 9.03 -13.64
C MET A 254 13.04 10.37 -12.88
N ARG A 255 14.11 10.74 -12.18
CA ARG A 255 14.08 11.89 -11.26
C ARG A 255 13.87 13.22 -11.96
N SER A 256 14.43 13.39 -13.17
CA SER A 256 14.17 14.55 -14.03
C SER A 256 12.68 14.68 -14.39
N THR A 257 12.05 13.56 -14.76
CA THR A 257 10.62 13.48 -15.08
C THR A 257 9.78 13.81 -13.84
N TRP A 258 10.10 13.24 -12.69
CA TRP A 258 9.42 13.57 -11.43
C TRP A 258 9.52 15.06 -11.09
N ASN A 259 10.71 15.66 -11.18
CA ASN A 259 10.89 17.10 -10.97
C ASN A 259 10.06 17.95 -11.95
N SER A 260 9.88 17.49 -13.20
CA SER A 260 9.01 18.15 -14.18
C SER A 260 7.54 18.10 -13.75
N ILE A 261 7.05 16.92 -13.33
CA ILE A 261 5.67 16.72 -12.83
C ILE A 261 5.40 17.64 -11.63
N GLN A 262 6.31 17.70 -10.66
CA GLN A 262 6.14 18.56 -9.48
C GLN A 262 6.06 20.04 -9.86
N ARG A 263 6.91 20.51 -10.78
CA ARG A 263 6.86 21.90 -11.28
C ARG A 263 5.56 22.19 -12.01
N LYS A 264 5.09 21.26 -12.85
CA LYS A 264 3.79 21.39 -13.53
C LYS A 264 2.64 21.51 -12.53
N PHE A 265 2.61 20.68 -11.48
CA PHE A 265 1.61 20.74 -10.41
C PHE A 265 1.60 22.11 -9.69
N ILE A 266 2.77 22.60 -9.26
CA ILE A 266 2.89 23.90 -8.57
C ILE A 266 2.46 25.04 -9.49
N LYS A 267 2.92 25.05 -10.75
CA LYS A 267 2.56 26.08 -11.73
C LYS A 267 1.06 26.08 -12.01
N LYS A 268 0.43 24.91 -12.14
CA LYS A 268 -1.02 24.77 -12.31
C LYS A 268 -1.77 25.33 -11.09
N GLY A 269 -1.34 24.97 -9.88
CA GLY A 269 -1.95 25.46 -8.64
C GLY A 269 -1.82 26.97 -8.43
N LYS A 270 -0.67 27.58 -8.77
CA LYS A 270 -0.50 29.05 -8.74
C LYS A 270 -1.40 29.73 -9.78
N ARG A 271 -1.45 29.21 -11.02
CA ARG A 271 -2.32 29.74 -12.10
C ARG A 271 -3.80 29.65 -11.78
N SER A 272 -4.25 28.57 -11.13
CA SER A 272 -5.66 28.39 -10.76
C SER A 272 -6.05 29.10 -9.46
N ASN A 273 -5.12 29.85 -8.86
CA ASN A 273 -5.19 30.44 -7.51
C ASN A 273 -5.35 29.43 -6.37
N THR A 274 -5.34 28.12 -6.61
CA THR A 274 -5.45 27.09 -5.57
C THR A 274 -4.28 27.10 -4.59
N LEU A 275 -3.09 27.50 -5.06
CA LEU A 275 -1.88 27.67 -4.24
C LEU A 275 -1.50 29.16 -4.25
N GLN A 276 -1.68 29.83 -3.12
CA GLN A 276 -1.20 31.20 -2.92
C GLN A 276 -0.05 31.23 -1.93
N PRO A 277 0.90 32.19 -2.01
CA PRO A 277 1.92 32.35 -1.00
C PRO A 277 1.28 32.60 0.38
N ASP A 278 1.86 32.05 1.45
CA ASP A 278 1.44 32.37 2.82
C ASP A 278 1.88 33.80 3.16
N ILE A 279 0.95 34.74 3.02
CA ILE A 279 1.13 36.11 3.49
C ILE A 279 0.86 36.10 4.99
N ASN A 280 1.77 36.66 5.79
CA ASN A 280 1.70 36.61 7.25
C ASN A 280 0.34 37.07 7.82
N CYS A 281 -0.56 36.13 8.11
CA CYS A 281 -1.77 36.41 8.89
C CYS A 281 -1.45 36.56 10.40
N LYS A 282 -2.10 37.50 11.09
CA LYS A 282 -2.09 37.60 12.57
C LYS A 282 -3.24 36.73 13.13
N GLY A 283 -2.97 35.84 14.10
CA GLY A 283 -4.00 35.00 14.74
C GLY A 283 -3.60 33.53 14.95
N TRP A 284 -4.54 32.69 15.42
CA TRP A 284 -4.38 31.23 15.38
C TRP A 284 -4.29 30.80 13.92
N LYS A 285 -3.38 29.88 13.63
CA LYS A 285 -3.25 29.31 12.30
C LYS A 285 -3.32 27.81 12.45
N PRO A 286 -4.17 27.11 11.68
CA PRO A 286 -4.14 25.65 11.65
C PRO A 286 -2.71 25.14 11.41
N PRO A 287 -2.32 24.01 12.03
CA PRO A 287 -0.99 23.44 11.87
C PRO A 287 -0.60 23.26 10.40
N ILE A 288 0.64 23.62 10.07
CA ILE A 288 1.19 23.41 8.73
C ILE A 288 1.35 21.90 8.49
N GLY A 289 0.96 21.45 7.30
CA GLY A 289 1.27 20.10 6.83
C GLY A 289 2.06 20.11 5.55
N ARG A 290 2.73 19.00 5.26
CA ARG A 290 3.49 18.80 4.03
C ARG A 290 2.62 18.14 2.97
N TYR A 291 2.69 18.63 1.74
CA TYR A 291 2.10 17.94 0.59
C TYR A 291 3.01 16.84 0.07
N VAL A 292 2.55 15.60 0.21
CA VAL A 292 3.14 14.42 -0.40
C VAL A 292 2.41 14.13 -1.70
N LEU A 293 3.09 14.34 -2.82
CA LEU A 293 2.56 14.07 -4.15
C LEU A 293 2.69 12.58 -4.46
N ILE A 294 1.57 11.93 -4.77
CA ILE A 294 1.50 10.52 -5.18
C ILE A 294 1.18 10.48 -6.68
N PRO A 295 1.97 9.78 -7.52
CA PRO A 295 1.65 9.66 -8.94
C PRO A 295 0.30 9.00 -9.18
N LYS A 296 -0.49 9.54 -10.12
CA LYS A 296 -1.78 8.99 -10.53
C LYS A 296 -2.01 9.25 -12.02
N ASN A 297 -1.93 8.22 -12.85
CA ASN A 297 -2.00 8.32 -14.31
C ASN A 297 -0.95 9.34 -14.84
N SER A 298 -1.41 10.44 -15.43
CA SER A 298 -0.61 11.54 -15.98
C SER A 298 -0.47 12.76 -15.04
N ASP A 299 -1.10 12.72 -13.86
CA ASP A 299 -1.08 13.80 -12.85
C ASP A 299 -0.62 13.26 -11.48
N VAL A 300 -0.75 14.08 -10.43
CA VAL A 300 -0.44 13.71 -9.04
C VAL A 300 -1.65 13.91 -8.14
N ARG A 301 -1.77 13.05 -7.13
CA ARG A 301 -2.67 13.24 -6.00
C ARG A 301 -1.88 13.83 -4.83
N PRO A 302 -2.13 15.10 -4.44
CA PRO A 302 -1.54 15.66 -3.23
C PRO A 302 -2.19 15.07 -1.98
N ILE A 303 -1.38 14.61 -1.03
CA ILE A 303 -1.83 14.19 0.29
C ILE A 303 -1.18 15.06 1.35
N PHE A 304 -2.00 15.75 2.13
CA PHE A 304 -1.61 16.48 3.31
C PHE A 304 -1.11 15.50 4.39
N LYS A 305 0.14 15.67 4.79
CA LYS A 305 0.71 15.02 5.97
C LYS A 305 0.95 16.07 7.04
N PRO A 306 0.24 16.02 8.18
CA PRO A 306 0.46 16.97 9.26
C PRO A 306 1.91 16.89 9.77
N GLU A 307 2.54 18.04 10.03
CA GLU A 307 3.87 18.08 10.66
C GLU A 307 3.80 18.00 12.19
N TYR A 308 2.60 18.08 12.78
CA TYR A 308 2.37 17.87 14.21
C TYR A 308 2.35 16.39 14.61
N VAL A 309 2.70 16.13 15.87
CA VAL A 309 2.61 14.79 16.48
C VAL A 309 1.15 14.39 16.52
N LYS A 310 0.77 13.30 15.84
CA LYS A 310 -0.55 12.70 16.02
C LYS A 310 -0.66 12.31 17.50
N PRO A 311 -1.55 12.92 18.30
CA PRO A 311 -1.81 12.41 19.63
C PRO A 311 -2.28 10.98 19.44
N ARG A 312 -1.87 10.07 20.32
CA ARG A 312 -2.65 8.84 20.46
C ARG A 312 -4.07 9.32 20.77
N TYR A 313 -5.06 8.78 20.05
CA TYR A 313 -6.46 9.03 20.38
C TYR A 313 -6.58 8.97 21.92
N TYR A 314 -7.26 9.96 22.51
CA TYR A 314 -7.59 10.04 23.95
C TYR A 314 -6.63 10.79 24.90
N THR A 315 -5.52 11.38 24.46
CA THR A 315 -4.69 12.25 25.34
C THR A 315 -4.68 13.71 24.87
N ILE A 316 -4.96 14.64 25.80
CA ILE A 316 -4.72 16.07 25.61
C ILE A 316 -3.20 16.26 25.47
N ASP A 317 -2.76 16.78 24.33
CA ASP A 317 -1.36 17.16 24.18
C ASP A 317 -1.16 18.57 24.75
N HIS A 318 -0.71 18.66 26.00
CA HIS A 318 -0.41 19.94 26.64
C HIS A 318 0.70 20.72 25.92
N LYS A 319 1.52 20.05 25.09
CA LYS A 319 2.57 20.67 24.28
C LYS A 319 2.08 21.15 22.93
N ASN A 320 0.86 20.79 22.50
CA ASN A 320 0.32 21.16 21.20
C ASN A 320 -1.20 21.47 21.26
N PRO A 321 -1.59 22.67 21.75
CA PRO A 321 -2.98 23.06 21.92
C PRO A 321 -3.77 23.10 20.59
N GLU A 322 -3.11 23.44 19.48
CA GLU A 322 -3.74 23.49 18.14
C GLU A 322 -4.26 22.12 17.71
N THR A 323 -3.53 21.06 18.06
CA THR A 323 -3.95 19.69 17.76
C THR A 323 -5.18 19.28 18.56
N ASN A 324 -5.29 19.75 19.81
CA ASN A 324 -6.49 19.53 20.64
C ASN A 324 -7.70 20.25 20.05
N HIS A 325 -7.54 21.49 19.56
CA HIS A 325 -8.61 22.22 18.86
C HIS A 325 -9.07 21.47 17.62
N LEU A 326 -8.16 20.99 16.77
CA LEU A 326 -8.54 20.20 15.58
C LEU A 326 -9.32 18.93 15.93
N ASN A 327 -8.92 18.22 16.98
CA ASN A 327 -9.64 17.03 17.45
C ASN A 327 -11.04 17.38 17.97
N LEU A 328 -11.19 18.52 18.65
CA LEU A 328 -12.47 19.01 19.15
C LEU A 328 -13.41 19.39 17.99
N ILE A 329 -12.90 20.13 17.01
CA ILE A 329 -13.63 20.50 15.79
C ILE A 329 -14.07 19.25 15.02
N PHE A 330 -13.18 18.27 14.85
CA PHE A 330 -13.51 17.01 14.20
C PHE A 330 -14.65 16.26 14.90
N LYS A 331 -14.61 16.17 16.24
CA LYS A 331 -15.69 15.55 17.03
C LYS A 331 -17.02 16.25 16.81
N PHE A 332 -17.02 17.59 16.87
CA PHE A 332 -18.21 18.40 16.63
C PHE A 332 -18.79 18.17 15.24
N LEU A 333 -17.98 18.37 14.20
CA LEU A 333 -18.42 18.21 12.81
C LEU A 333 -18.93 16.81 12.54
N LYS A 334 -18.35 15.79 13.18
CA LYS A 334 -18.83 14.41 13.03
C LYS A 334 -20.18 14.17 13.72
N GLN A 335 -20.42 14.77 14.89
CA GLN A 335 -21.74 14.74 15.53
C GLN A 335 -22.77 15.50 14.71
N LEU A 336 -22.43 16.70 14.24
CA LEU A 336 -23.28 17.51 13.38
C LEU A 336 -23.69 16.75 12.11
N HIS A 337 -22.70 16.21 11.39
CA HIS A 337 -22.92 15.37 10.21
C HIS A 337 -23.85 14.18 10.50
N THR A 338 -23.58 13.44 11.58
CA THR A 338 -24.35 12.25 11.96
C THR A 338 -25.79 12.60 12.37
N THR A 339 -25.98 13.73 13.04
CA THR A 339 -27.31 14.18 13.49
C THR A 339 -28.20 14.50 12.29
N ILE A 340 -27.64 15.20 11.31
CA ILE A 340 -28.41 15.76 10.19
C ILE A 340 -28.62 14.72 9.08
N TYR A 341 -27.60 13.93 8.76
CA TYR A 341 -27.60 13.03 7.61
C TYR A 341 -27.56 11.55 8.01
N GLY A 342 -27.49 11.23 9.29
CA GLY A 342 -27.34 9.86 9.77
C GLY A 342 -25.98 9.24 9.45
N ASN A 343 -25.88 7.92 9.67
CA ASN A 343 -24.74 7.11 9.26
C ASN A 343 -25.19 6.13 8.19
N THR A 344 -24.57 6.17 7.01
CA THR A 344 -24.87 5.22 5.93
C THR A 344 -24.21 3.87 6.20
N ASN A 345 -24.98 2.79 6.08
CA ASN A 345 -24.47 1.42 6.08
C ASN A 345 -24.93 0.71 4.81
N PHE A 346 -24.03 0.66 3.82
CA PHE A 346 -24.28 0.01 2.53
C PHE A 346 -24.91 -1.37 2.66
N GLY A 347 -24.48 -2.18 3.63
CA GLY A 347 -25.00 -3.54 3.77
C GLY A 347 -26.47 -3.60 4.16
N ASN A 348 -26.90 -2.72 5.06
CA ASN A 348 -28.29 -2.65 5.50
C ASN A 348 -29.19 -2.01 4.44
N GLU A 349 -28.72 -0.91 3.82
CA GLU A 349 -29.45 -0.25 2.73
C GLU A 349 -29.66 -1.21 1.55
N TRP A 350 -28.63 -1.96 1.18
CA TRP A 350 -28.73 -2.92 0.09
C TRP A 350 -29.63 -4.11 0.44
N GLU A 351 -29.57 -4.63 1.67
CA GLU A 351 -30.51 -5.65 2.13
C GLU A 351 -31.97 -5.19 2.02
N SER A 352 -32.25 -3.94 2.41
CA SER A 352 -33.59 -3.35 2.28
C SER A 352 -34.04 -3.26 0.83
N ILE A 353 -33.16 -2.84 -0.10
CA ILE A 353 -33.47 -2.80 -1.54
C ILE A 353 -33.80 -4.21 -2.07
N VAL A 354 -33.01 -5.21 -1.69
CA VAL A 354 -33.24 -6.60 -2.14
C VAL A 354 -34.56 -7.15 -1.60
N GLN A 355 -34.86 -6.92 -0.33
CA GLN A 355 -36.11 -7.36 0.29
C GLN A 355 -37.32 -6.70 -0.36
N HIS A 356 -37.27 -5.39 -0.58
CA HIS A 356 -38.34 -4.64 -1.25
C HIS A 356 -38.62 -5.20 -2.66
N LYS A 357 -37.60 -5.38 -3.50
CA LYS A 357 -37.76 -6.00 -4.83
C LYS A 357 -38.40 -7.40 -4.75
N ARG A 358 -37.98 -8.22 -3.79
CA ARG A 358 -38.51 -9.59 -3.62
C ARG A 358 -39.96 -9.61 -3.15
N ASN A 359 -40.35 -8.66 -2.30
CA ASN A 359 -41.68 -8.60 -1.72
C ASN A 359 -42.71 -7.96 -2.67
N GLU A 360 -42.31 -6.94 -3.42
CA GLU A 360 -43.23 -6.16 -4.28
C GLU A 360 -43.33 -6.71 -5.70
N GLY A 361 -42.50 -7.70 -6.06
CA GLY A 361 -42.54 -8.33 -7.38
C GLY A 361 -42.00 -7.44 -8.51
N THR A 362 -41.31 -6.35 -8.19
CA THR A 362 -40.69 -5.46 -9.18
C THR A 362 -39.76 -6.23 -10.10
N THR A 363 -40.03 -6.16 -11.40
CA THR A 363 -39.32 -6.97 -12.41
C THR A 363 -37.93 -6.43 -12.72
N HIS A 364 -37.74 -5.11 -12.71
CA HIS A 364 -36.49 -4.48 -13.12
C HIS A 364 -36.08 -3.29 -12.25
N LEU A 365 -34.78 -3.16 -11.98
CA LEU A 365 -34.20 -2.01 -11.31
C LEU A 365 -33.15 -1.38 -12.22
N TYR A 366 -33.12 -0.06 -12.24
CA TYR A 366 -32.14 0.74 -12.97
C TYR A 366 -31.14 1.34 -12.01
N PHE A 367 -29.88 1.29 -12.41
CA PHE A 367 -28.74 1.66 -11.60
C PHE A 367 -27.91 2.71 -12.30
N VAL A 368 -27.46 3.69 -11.53
CA VAL A 368 -26.46 4.66 -11.98
C VAL A 368 -25.40 4.78 -10.89
N SER A 369 -24.19 4.32 -11.19
CA SER A 369 -23.03 4.53 -10.33
C SER A 369 -22.14 5.61 -10.92
N CYS A 370 -21.79 6.61 -10.11
CA CYS A 370 -20.92 7.71 -10.52
C CYS A 370 -19.93 8.07 -9.39
N ASP A 371 -18.84 8.74 -9.78
CA ASP A 371 -17.73 9.11 -8.89
C ASP A 371 -17.45 10.61 -9.07
N VAL A 372 -17.49 11.37 -7.97
CA VAL A 372 -17.29 12.82 -7.99
C VAL A 372 -15.85 13.15 -8.42
N THR A 373 -15.72 14.05 -9.38
CA THR A 373 -14.43 14.55 -9.87
C THR A 373 -13.79 15.44 -8.80
N ASN A 374 -12.59 15.03 -8.35
CA ASN A 374 -11.77 15.79 -7.41
C ASN A 374 -12.52 16.26 -6.15
N ALA A 375 -13.34 15.40 -5.53
CA ALA A 375 -14.27 15.76 -4.46
C ALA A 375 -13.72 16.73 -3.40
N PHE A 376 -12.52 16.47 -2.87
CA PHE A 376 -11.88 17.38 -1.90
C PHE A 376 -11.54 18.76 -2.49
N GLY A 377 -10.94 18.80 -3.69
CA GLY A 377 -10.48 20.03 -4.32
C GLY A 377 -11.57 20.83 -5.02
N SER A 378 -12.74 20.23 -5.26
CA SER A 378 -13.88 20.87 -5.92
C SER A 378 -14.79 21.65 -4.95
N ILE A 379 -14.67 21.42 -3.64
CA ILE A 379 -15.44 22.13 -2.62
C ILE A 379 -15.21 23.65 -2.70
N ILE A 380 -16.31 24.40 -2.71
CA ILE A 380 -16.30 25.86 -2.58
C ILE A 380 -16.24 26.18 -1.08
N GLN A 381 -15.15 26.83 -0.64
CA GLN A 381 -14.87 27.03 0.79
C GLN A 381 -15.92 27.92 1.49
N GLU A 382 -16.32 29.02 0.84
CA GLU A 382 -17.35 29.94 1.35
C GLU A 382 -18.70 29.22 1.51
N GLU A 383 -19.13 28.51 0.48
CA GLU A 383 -20.37 27.74 0.51
C GLU A 383 -20.34 26.65 1.59
N LEU A 384 -19.22 25.93 1.74
CA LEU A 384 -19.05 24.96 2.83
C LEU A 384 -19.22 25.61 4.21
N TYR A 385 -18.64 26.80 4.41
CA TYR A 385 -18.77 27.50 5.69
C TYR A 385 -20.21 27.97 5.93
N ASN A 386 -20.87 28.54 4.92
CA ASN A 386 -22.28 28.97 5.00
C ASN A 386 -23.22 27.80 5.33
N ILE A 387 -22.97 26.63 4.71
CA ILE A 387 -23.69 25.39 5.03
C ILE A 387 -23.50 25.08 6.52
N ILE A 388 -22.26 25.03 7.02
CA ILE A 388 -22.00 24.71 8.43
C ILE A 388 -22.67 25.72 9.37
N GLN A 389 -22.64 27.02 9.07
CA GLN A 389 -23.33 28.03 9.87
C GLN A 389 -24.84 27.78 9.93
N THR A 390 -25.44 27.47 8.78
CA THR A 390 -26.88 27.15 8.67
C THR A 390 -27.23 25.92 9.51
N LEU A 391 -26.44 24.85 9.41
CA LEU A 391 -26.64 23.63 10.18
C LEU A 391 -26.43 23.82 11.70
N CYS A 392 -25.72 24.86 12.12
CA CYS A 392 -25.48 25.18 13.53
C CYS A 392 -26.48 26.19 14.12
N LYS A 393 -27.47 26.67 13.35
CA LYS A 393 -28.33 27.80 13.74
C LYS A 393 -29.05 27.53 15.06
N ASP A 394 -29.63 26.34 15.20
CA ASP A 394 -30.50 25.97 16.32
C ASP A 394 -29.74 25.37 17.52
N LEU A 395 -28.40 25.29 17.45
CA LEU A 395 -27.58 24.82 18.55
C LEU A 395 -27.42 25.91 19.63
N PRO A 396 -27.36 25.54 20.92
CA PRO A 396 -27.15 26.52 21.99
C PRO A 396 -25.77 27.17 21.91
N GLU A 397 -25.63 28.36 22.50
CA GLU A 397 -24.36 29.10 22.50
C GLU A 397 -23.29 28.42 23.35
N ASN A 398 -23.69 27.69 24.40
CA ASN A 398 -22.79 26.95 25.28
C ASN A 398 -23.00 25.46 25.10
N LEU A 399 -22.02 24.77 24.50
CA LEU A 399 -22.03 23.32 24.31
C LEU A 399 -21.19 22.65 25.40
N ILE A 400 -21.66 21.52 25.94
CA ILE A 400 -20.96 20.78 26.99
C ILE A 400 -20.30 19.53 26.40
N LEU A 401 -18.97 19.45 26.47
CA LEU A 401 -18.19 18.27 26.11
C LEU A 401 -18.05 17.35 27.33
N LYS A 402 -18.44 16.08 27.22
CA LYS A 402 -18.35 15.06 28.30
C LYS A 402 -17.61 13.80 27.86
N TYR A 403 -17.15 13.02 28.83
CA TYR A 403 -16.59 11.69 28.61
C TYR A 403 -17.67 10.60 28.68
N TYR A 404 -17.58 9.65 27.74
CA TYR A 404 -18.43 8.49 27.62
C TYR A 404 -17.57 7.22 27.66
N ALA A 405 -17.92 6.29 28.53
CA ALA A 405 -17.43 4.92 28.50
C ALA A 405 -18.17 4.18 27.37
N VAL A 406 -17.43 3.66 26.39
CA VAL A 406 -17.98 2.99 25.21
C VAL A 406 -17.45 1.57 25.15
N LYS A 407 -18.34 0.57 25.18
CA LYS A 407 -17.96 -0.84 25.06
C LYS A 407 -17.69 -1.17 23.58
N SER A 408 -16.45 -1.46 23.23
CA SER A 408 -16.09 -1.77 21.85
C SER A 408 -16.16 -3.27 21.56
N LYS A 409 -17.01 -3.67 20.59
CA LYS A 409 -17.01 -5.04 20.04
C LYS A 409 -15.84 -5.35 19.10
N LYS A 410 -14.91 -4.40 18.87
CA LYS A 410 -13.85 -4.53 17.86
C LYS A 410 -12.67 -5.40 18.29
N PHE A 411 -12.49 -5.64 19.59
CA PHE A 411 -11.42 -6.48 20.11
C PHE A 411 -11.98 -7.82 20.60
N VAL A 412 -11.15 -8.87 20.52
CA VAL A 412 -11.49 -10.21 21.02
C VAL A 412 -11.75 -10.19 22.54
N GLU A 413 -11.24 -9.16 23.22
CA GLU A 413 -11.51 -8.80 24.61
C GLU A 413 -12.50 -7.63 24.67
N GLU A 414 -13.46 -7.69 25.59
CA GLU A 414 -14.44 -6.63 25.83
C GLU A 414 -13.79 -5.42 26.49
N ILE A 415 -13.14 -4.56 25.70
CA ILE A 415 -12.47 -3.36 26.23
C ILE A 415 -13.47 -2.19 26.27
N VAL A 416 -13.64 -1.61 27.45
CA VAL A 416 -14.27 -0.30 27.64
C VAL A 416 -13.26 0.78 27.26
N CYS A 417 -13.65 1.68 26.34
CA CYS A 417 -12.84 2.82 25.94
C CYS A 417 -13.53 4.14 26.27
N TYR A 418 -12.76 5.12 26.74
CA TYR A 418 -13.29 6.44 27.10
C TYR A 418 -13.17 7.41 25.92
N LYS A 419 -14.29 8.01 25.51
CA LYS A 419 -14.37 8.94 24.37
C LYS A 419 -15.04 10.24 24.80
N GLN A 420 -14.71 11.36 24.15
CA GLN A 420 -15.37 12.64 24.41
C GLN A 420 -16.35 12.98 23.30
N TYR A 421 -17.53 13.46 23.68
CA TYR A 421 -18.57 13.96 22.77
C TYR A 421 -19.30 15.16 23.38
N PHE A 422 -19.87 15.99 22.52
CA PHE A 422 -20.79 17.05 22.93
C PHE A 422 -22.10 16.41 23.40
N SER A 423 -22.50 16.70 24.63
CA SER A 423 -23.71 16.23 25.29
C SER A 423 -24.84 17.22 25.05
N ASP A 424 -25.47 17.13 23.89
CA ASP A 424 -26.60 17.99 23.50
C ASP A 424 -27.67 17.12 22.82
N PRO A 425 -28.98 17.31 23.11
CA PRO A 425 -30.05 16.55 22.47
C PRO A 425 -30.05 16.66 20.94
N ASN A 426 -29.60 17.80 20.41
CA ASN A 426 -29.50 18.08 18.99
C ASN A 426 -28.14 17.65 18.39
N LEU A 427 -27.32 16.89 19.12
CA LEU A 427 -26.06 16.32 18.65
C LEU A 427 -25.95 14.84 18.98
N LEU A 428 -26.42 13.99 18.07
CA LEU A 428 -26.36 12.53 18.21
C LEU A 428 -24.93 12.03 18.35
N LEU A 429 -24.75 11.02 19.20
CA LEU A 429 -23.47 10.35 19.37
C LEU A 429 -23.13 9.55 18.10
N PRO A 430 -21.92 9.67 17.53
CA PRO A 430 -21.55 9.03 16.28
C PRO A 430 -21.08 7.60 16.53
N LEU A 431 -21.94 6.80 17.16
CA LEU A 431 -21.69 5.41 17.55
C LEU A 431 -22.43 4.47 16.59
N ALA A 432 -21.85 3.29 16.36
CA ALA A 432 -22.49 2.28 15.51
C ALA A 432 -23.71 1.67 16.21
N PRO A 433 -24.74 1.24 15.47
CA PRO A 433 -25.91 0.55 16.04
C PRO A 433 -25.51 -0.63 16.94
N GLY A 434 -26.18 -0.77 18.08
CA GLY A 434 -25.89 -1.82 19.07
C GLY A 434 -24.60 -1.62 19.88
N THR A 435 -24.04 -0.42 19.90
CA THR A 435 -22.93 -0.04 20.79
C THR A 435 -23.47 0.41 22.14
N LEU A 436 -23.01 -0.23 23.22
CA LEU A 436 -23.31 0.20 24.59
C LEU A 436 -22.40 1.35 25.00
N TYR A 437 -22.98 2.38 25.62
CA TYR A 437 -22.25 3.51 26.16
C TYR A 437 -22.90 4.03 27.45
N SER A 438 -22.09 4.67 28.30
CA SER A 438 -22.56 5.40 29.48
C SER A 438 -21.76 6.68 29.65
N ASN A 439 -22.43 7.75 30.09
CA ASN A 439 -21.75 9.00 30.46
C ASN A 439 -21.05 8.79 31.82
N THR A 440 -19.79 9.19 31.92
CA THR A 440 -18.98 8.91 33.13
C THR A 440 -19.12 9.98 34.21
N ASN A 441 -19.73 11.13 33.93
CA ASN A 441 -19.85 12.28 34.84
C ASN A 441 -18.53 12.80 35.46
N MET A 442 -17.36 12.30 35.03
CA MET A 442 -16.08 12.59 35.70
C MET A 442 -15.50 13.96 35.34
N ARG A 443 -15.59 14.35 34.06
CA ARG A 443 -15.01 15.59 33.54
C ARG A 443 -15.89 16.16 32.43
N TRP A 444 -16.15 17.46 32.49
CA TRP A 444 -16.83 18.20 31.45
C TRP A 444 -16.08 19.48 31.10
N GLN A 445 -16.26 19.96 29.88
CA GLN A 445 -15.72 21.23 29.39
C GLN A 445 -16.82 21.97 28.65
N GLN A 446 -16.99 23.26 28.96
CA GLN A 446 -17.86 24.14 28.19
C GLN A 446 -17.11 24.70 26.96
N VAL A 447 -17.76 24.69 25.81
CA VAL A 447 -17.22 25.20 24.55
C VAL A 447 -18.26 26.14 23.94
N LYS A 448 -17.86 27.38 23.64
CA LYS A 448 -18.75 28.36 23.00
C LYS A 448 -18.95 28.03 21.53
N LYS A 449 -20.19 28.09 21.04
CA LYS A 449 -20.55 27.91 19.62
C LYS A 449 -19.83 28.93 18.76
N LYS A 450 -19.80 30.21 19.17
CA LYS A 450 -19.04 31.26 18.47
C LYS A 450 -17.57 30.89 18.26
N TRP A 451 -16.88 30.45 19.31
CA TRP A 451 -15.49 30.02 19.22
C TRP A 451 -15.32 28.84 18.26
N LEU A 452 -16.25 27.89 18.28
CA LEU A 452 -16.20 26.71 17.42
C LEU A 452 -16.35 27.08 15.94
N LEU A 453 -17.28 27.97 15.62
CA LEU A 453 -17.49 28.48 14.26
C LEU A 453 -16.31 29.34 13.78
N GLU A 454 -15.69 30.14 14.64
CA GLU A 454 -14.45 30.87 14.33
C GLU A 454 -13.32 29.89 13.97
N LYS A 455 -13.12 28.84 14.78
CA LYS A 455 -12.07 27.85 14.51
C LYS A 455 -12.35 26.96 13.30
N ILE A 456 -13.61 26.65 13.01
CA ILE A 456 -13.99 25.97 11.77
C ILE A 456 -13.67 26.85 10.55
N SER A 457 -13.98 28.15 10.62
CA SER A 457 -13.63 29.12 9.58
C SER A 457 -12.13 29.12 9.31
N GLU A 458 -11.32 29.25 10.36
CA GLU A 458 -9.86 29.21 10.26
C GLU A 458 -9.34 27.89 9.63
N VAL A 459 -9.94 26.74 9.98
CA VAL A 459 -9.61 25.43 9.38
C VAL A 459 -9.96 25.34 7.90
N ILE A 460 -11.01 26.04 7.44
CA ILE A 460 -11.44 26.02 6.03
C ILE A 460 -10.61 26.99 5.19
N PHE A 461 -10.45 28.23 5.65
CA PHE A 461 -9.86 29.31 4.84
C PHE A 461 -8.33 29.45 5.00
N GLN A 462 -7.76 29.00 6.12
CA GLN A 462 -6.33 29.18 6.41
C GLN A 462 -5.55 27.85 6.35
N GLN A 463 -5.91 27.00 5.39
CA GLN A 463 -5.25 25.71 5.16
C GLN A 463 -3.85 25.92 4.58
N ARG A 464 -2.81 25.69 5.39
CA ARG A 464 -1.41 25.93 5.00
C ARG A 464 -0.67 24.65 4.70
N VAL A 465 0.01 24.63 3.55
CA VAL A 465 0.74 23.47 3.06
C VAL A 465 2.15 23.83 2.67
N LYS A 466 3.11 23.01 3.11
CA LYS A 466 4.50 23.08 2.68
C LYS A 466 4.69 22.18 1.47
N ILE A 467 5.10 22.77 0.35
CA ILE A 467 5.51 22.06 -0.87
C ILE A 467 6.98 22.39 -1.09
N ASN A 468 7.84 21.37 -1.03
CA ASN A 468 9.30 21.55 -0.95
C ASN A 468 9.67 22.38 0.30
N GLU A 469 10.19 23.59 0.12
CA GLU A 469 10.52 24.52 1.20
C GLU A 469 9.56 25.73 1.27
N GLU A 470 8.65 25.87 0.30
CA GLU A 470 7.72 27.00 0.22
C GLU A 470 6.38 26.67 0.91
N VAL A 471 5.91 27.60 1.74
CA VAL A 471 4.59 27.51 2.38
C VAL A 471 3.57 28.22 1.50
N HIS A 472 2.45 27.54 1.27
CA HIS A 472 1.34 28.02 0.47
C HIS A 472 0.02 27.91 1.26
N VAL A 473 -0.92 28.81 1.01
CA VAL A 473 -2.31 28.74 1.46
C VAL A 473 -3.16 28.10 0.36
N ILE A 474 -4.07 27.20 0.77
CA ILE A 474 -5.05 26.56 -0.09
C ILE A 474 -6.36 27.33 -0.04
N THR A 475 -6.74 27.93 -1.17
CA THR A 475 -7.93 28.79 -1.30
C THR A 475 -9.12 28.10 -1.97
N LYS A 476 -8.91 26.89 -2.51
CA LYS A 476 -9.96 26.12 -3.20
C LYS A 476 -9.97 24.70 -2.66
N GLY A 477 -11.17 24.21 -2.32
CA GLY A 477 -11.35 22.90 -1.72
C GLY A 477 -10.82 22.77 -0.30
N VAL A 478 -10.72 21.52 0.14
CA VAL A 478 -10.07 21.14 1.40
C VAL A 478 -8.94 20.15 1.15
N VAL A 479 -7.92 20.16 2.00
CA VAL A 479 -6.72 19.36 1.78
C VAL A 479 -6.93 17.88 2.09
N GLN A 480 -6.74 16.99 1.11
CA GLN A 480 -6.90 15.56 1.33
C GLN A 480 -5.86 15.03 2.33
N GLY A 481 -6.31 14.46 3.46
CA GLY A 481 -5.44 13.88 4.49
C GLY A 481 -5.36 14.68 5.79
N ALA A 482 -5.92 15.89 5.84
CA ALA A 482 -6.17 16.56 7.12
C ALA A 482 -7.32 15.90 7.88
N ILE A 483 -7.30 16.05 9.21
CA ILE A 483 -8.20 15.35 10.14
C ILE A 483 -9.67 15.72 9.95
N THR A 484 -9.98 16.96 9.58
CA THR A 484 -11.35 17.46 9.38
C THR A 484 -11.85 17.31 7.94
N SER A 485 -10.96 17.17 6.95
CA SER A 485 -11.34 17.30 5.54
C SER A 485 -12.33 16.23 5.06
N SER A 486 -12.27 15.00 5.60
CA SER A 486 -13.24 13.95 5.25
C SER A 486 -14.66 14.31 5.71
N VAL A 487 -14.81 14.77 6.96
CA VAL A 487 -16.14 15.12 7.49
C VAL A 487 -16.66 16.42 6.87
N LEU A 488 -15.79 17.39 6.56
CA LEU A 488 -16.16 18.58 5.80
C LEU A 488 -16.68 18.23 4.40
N SER A 489 -15.99 17.31 3.72
CA SER A 489 -16.44 16.80 2.41
C SER A 489 -17.76 16.04 2.51
N ASP A 490 -17.94 15.22 3.56
CA ASP A 490 -19.20 14.53 3.80
C ASP A 490 -20.36 15.51 4.00
N ILE A 491 -20.17 16.56 4.82
CA ILE A 491 -21.19 17.62 5.03
C ILE A 491 -21.55 18.28 3.70
N TYR A 492 -20.55 18.74 2.94
CA TYR A 492 -20.77 19.43 1.67
C TYR A 492 -21.60 18.59 0.69
N TYR A 493 -21.17 17.36 0.42
CA TYR A 493 -21.84 16.53 -0.59
C TYR A 493 -23.17 15.94 -0.10
N ASN A 494 -23.38 15.76 1.20
CA ASN A 494 -24.70 15.40 1.71
C ASN A 494 -25.67 16.59 1.64
N PHE A 495 -25.20 17.81 1.88
CA PHE A 495 -26.02 19.00 1.65
C PHE A 495 -26.47 19.09 0.19
N ILE A 496 -25.56 18.92 -0.78
CA ILE A 496 -25.89 18.93 -2.21
C ILE A 496 -26.90 17.83 -2.54
N LEU A 497 -26.71 16.61 -2.00
CA LEU A 497 -27.64 15.50 -2.19
C LEU A 497 -29.05 15.86 -1.72
N HIS A 498 -29.20 16.44 -0.53
CA HIS A 498 -30.50 16.82 0.02
C HIS A 498 -31.09 18.10 -0.59
N LYS A 499 -30.28 18.96 -1.22
CA LYS A 499 -30.74 20.23 -1.81
C LYS A 499 -30.99 20.14 -3.31
N ALA A 500 -30.00 19.67 -4.06
CA ALA A 500 -30.02 19.62 -5.53
C ALA A 500 -30.43 18.25 -6.09
N MET A 501 -30.38 17.19 -5.27
CA MET A 501 -30.79 15.84 -5.69
C MET A 501 -31.99 15.30 -4.88
N SER A 502 -32.75 16.18 -4.22
CA SER A 502 -33.85 15.80 -3.33
C SER A 502 -34.91 14.94 -4.01
N THR A 503 -35.24 15.23 -5.28
CA THR A 503 -36.19 14.44 -6.08
C THR A 503 -35.75 12.98 -6.21
N TYR A 504 -34.46 12.70 -6.27
CA TYR A 504 -33.94 11.33 -6.39
C TYR A 504 -33.94 10.57 -5.07
N LEU A 505 -34.05 11.27 -3.93
CA LEU A 505 -34.24 10.65 -2.62
C LEU A 505 -35.67 10.17 -2.41
N THR A 506 -36.65 10.72 -3.14
CA THR A 506 -38.06 10.32 -3.06
C THR A 506 -38.45 9.33 -4.16
N THR A 507 -37.80 9.36 -5.31
CA THR A 507 -38.09 8.51 -6.49
C THR A 507 -37.20 7.27 -6.60
N GLY A 508 -36.36 7.01 -5.60
CA GLY A 508 -35.46 5.86 -5.56
C GLY A 508 -34.62 5.84 -4.29
N LYS A 509 -33.47 5.17 -4.35
CA LYS A 509 -32.50 5.09 -3.25
C LYS A 509 -31.14 5.56 -3.72
N ILE A 510 -30.57 6.54 -3.02
CA ILE A 510 -29.18 6.93 -3.19
C ILE A 510 -28.34 6.39 -2.04
N ILE A 511 -27.34 5.58 -2.37
CA ILE A 511 -26.32 5.13 -1.44
C ILE A 511 -25.02 5.87 -1.76
N LYS A 512 -24.53 6.67 -0.81
CA LYS A 512 -23.29 7.43 -0.93
C LYS A 512 -22.22 6.89 0.00
N TYR A 513 -20.99 6.81 -0.52
CA TYR A 513 -19.80 6.50 0.23
C TYR A 513 -18.67 7.42 -0.22
N VAL A 514 -18.35 8.42 0.61
CA VAL A 514 -17.35 9.46 0.30
C VAL A 514 -17.70 10.14 -1.04
N ASP A 515 -16.93 9.90 -2.10
CA ASP A 515 -17.10 10.47 -3.45
C ASP A 515 -17.84 9.54 -4.42
N ASP A 516 -18.14 8.30 -4.02
CA ASP A 516 -18.88 7.31 -4.82
C ASP A 516 -20.38 7.38 -4.51
N ILE A 517 -21.21 7.49 -5.55
CA ILE A 517 -22.67 7.50 -5.47
C ILE A 517 -23.23 6.32 -6.28
N LEU A 518 -24.20 5.62 -5.70
CA LEU A 518 -25.01 4.59 -6.36
C LEU A 518 -26.48 4.98 -6.23
N TYR A 519 -27.12 5.25 -7.35
CA TYR A 519 -28.55 5.50 -7.43
C TYR A 519 -29.26 4.25 -7.96
N VAL A 520 -30.37 3.89 -7.33
CA VAL A 520 -31.22 2.74 -7.67
C VAL A 520 -32.67 3.20 -7.75
N THR A 521 -33.37 2.89 -8.84
CA THR A 521 -34.79 3.22 -9.03
C THR A 521 -35.48 2.17 -9.89
N GLU A 522 -36.79 2.07 -9.77
CA GLU A 522 -37.62 1.23 -10.64
C GLU A 522 -37.97 1.94 -11.96
N SER A 523 -37.82 3.27 -12.02
CA SER A 523 -38.18 4.07 -13.19
C SER A 523 -36.98 4.33 -14.10
N GLU A 524 -37.05 3.81 -15.33
CA GLU A 524 -36.03 4.06 -16.34
C GLU A 524 -35.90 5.55 -16.67
N SER A 525 -37.02 6.26 -16.76
CA SER A 525 -37.04 7.68 -17.10
C SER A 525 -36.32 8.52 -16.05
N VAL A 526 -36.52 8.21 -14.77
CA VAL A 526 -35.83 8.88 -13.66
C VAL A 526 -34.34 8.51 -13.64
N ALA A 527 -33.98 7.26 -13.93
CA ALA A 527 -32.58 6.86 -14.07
C ALA A 527 -31.87 7.61 -15.22
N ARG A 528 -32.55 7.82 -16.35
CA ARG A 528 -32.06 8.64 -17.48
C ARG A 528 -31.88 10.11 -17.08
N GLN A 529 -32.80 10.69 -16.32
CA GLN A 529 -32.67 12.05 -15.79
C GLN A 529 -31.46 12.15 -14.85
N PHE A 530 -31.25 11.17 -13.96
CA PHE A 530 -30.08 11.14 -13.10
C PHE A 530 -28.78 11.01 -13.90
N LEU A 531 -28.75 10.17 -14.95
CA LEU A 531 -27.61 10.10 -15.87
C LEU A 531 -27.31 11.44 -16.54
N GLN A 532 -28.35 12.13 -17.01
CA GLN A 532 -28.19 13.45 -17.60
C GLN A 532 -27.63 14.46 -16.60
N LEU A 533 -28.14 14.46 -15.36
CA LEU A 533 -27.56 15.24 -14.26
C LEU A 533 -26.08 14.92 -14.06
N THR A 534 -25.67 13.63 -14.13
CA THR A 534 -24.24 13.30 -13.98
C THR A 534 -23.37 13.81 -15.12
N LYS A 535 -23.93 13.97 -16.34
CA LYS A 535 -23.20 14.53 -17.49
C LYS A 535 -23.05 16.05 -17.35
N GLU A 536 -24.13 16.73 -16.97
CA GLU A 536 -24.16 18.19 -16.80
C GLU A 536 -23.41 18.64 -15.53
N GLY A 537 -23.43 17.80 -14.49
CA GLY A 537 -22.96 18.15 -13.16
C GLY A 537 -23.95 19.07 -12.43
N ILE A 538 -23.48 19.65 -11.33
CA ILE A 538 -24.20 20.65 -10.55
C ILE A 538 -23.27 21.87 -10.41
N PRO A 539 -23.25 22.75 -11.43
CA PRO A 539 -22.26 23.83 -11.53
C PRO A 539 -22.28 24.79 -10.35
N GLN A 540 -23.45 25.07 -9.75
CA GLN A 540 -23.56 25.99 -8.61
C GLN A 540 -22.77 25.53 -7.38
N TYR A 541 -22.50 24.23 -7.26
CA TYR A 541 -21.69 23.65 -6.18
C TYR A 541 -20.33 23.14 -6.67
N ASN A 542 -19.92 23.49 -7.90
CA ASN A 542 -18.72 22.98 -8.55
C ASN A 542 -18.62 21.43 -8.45
N CYS A 543 -19.75 20.75 -8.54
CA CYS A 543 -19.85 19.30 -8.39
C CYS A 543 -19.99 18.65 -9.76
N TYR A 544 -18.96 17.95 -10.21
CA TYR A 544 -18.95 17.24 -11.49
C TYR A 544 -18.61 15.77 -11.28
N PHE A 545 -19.04 14.90 -12.18
CA PHE A 545 -18.80 13.46 -12.10
C PHE A 545 -17.76 13.02 -13.13
N LYS A 546 -17.09 11.89 -12.90
CA LYS A 546 -16.12 11.33 -13.84
C LYS A 546 -16.85 10.50 -14.90
N PRO A 547 -16.90 10.92 -16.17
CA PRO A 547 -17.63 10.17 -17.20
C PRO A 547 -17.06 8.76 -17.38
N SER A 548 -15.72 8.63 -17.37
CA SER A 548 -15.01 7.34 -17.50
C SER A 548 -15.26 6.35 -16.36
N LYS A 549 -15.93 6.77 -15.28
CA LYS A 549 -16.28 5.93 -14.13
C LYS A 549 -17.78 5.79 -13.94
N THR A 550 -18.58 6.47 -14.76
CA THR A 550 -20.03 6.37 -14.69
C THR A 550 -20.44 5.03 -15.32
N ARG A 551 -21.26 4.25 -14.62
CA ARG A 551 -21.71 2.92 -15.05
C ARG A 551 -23.20 2.78 -14.81
N THR A 552 -23.89 2.13 -15.73
CA THR A 552 -25.35 1.98 -15.67
C THR A 552 -25.79 0.73 -16.43
N ASN A 553 -26.97 0.20 -16.09
CA ASN A 553 -27.68 -0.80 -16.89
C ASN A 553 -28.78 -0.17 -17.76
N VAL A 554 -28.92 1.16 -17.77
CA VAL A 554 -29.85 1.88 -18.64
C VAL A 554 -29.29 1.94 -20.07
N VAL A 555 -30.06 1.48 -21.05
CA VAL A 555 -29.67 1.53 -22.47
C VAL A 555 -29.72 2.97 -22.98
N THR A 556 -28.60 3.60 -23.31
CA THR A 556 -28.60 4.96 -23.87
C THR A 556 -28.04 4.99 -25.29
N CYS A 557 -28.61 5.83 -26.16
CA CYS A 557 -28.13 6.06 -27.52
C CYS A 557 -26.69 6.61 -27.57
N ASP A 558 -26.22 7.20 -26.47
CA ASP A 558 -25.00 8.03 -26.42
C ASP A 558 -23.73 7.26 -25.97
N GLY A 559 -23.70 5.93 -26.08
CA GLY A 559 -22.50 5.15 -25.83
C GLY A 559 -22.09 4.95 -24.35
N ASN A 560 -23.00 5.12 -23.38
CA ASN A 560 -22.74 4.62 -22.03
C ASN A 560 -22.65 3.09 -22.05
N ILE A 561 -21.70 2.53 -21.29
CA ILE A 561 -21.50 1.09 -21.21
C ILE A 561 -22.65 0.51 -20.37
N THR A 562 -23.63 -0.09 -21.05
CA THR A 562 -24.63 -0.96 -20.43
C THR A 562 -23.91 -2.14 -19.81
N VAL A 563 -24.03 -2.30 -18.49
CA VAL A 563 -23.36 -3.37 -17.76
C VAL A 563 -24.37 -4.22 -17.00
N ASP A 564 -24.21 -5.53 -17.08
CA ASP A 564 -24.99 -6.48 -16.27
C ASP A 564 -24.54 -6.46 -14.79
N ASN A 565 -23.31 -6.00 -14.54
CA ASN A 565 -22.73 -5.92 -13.21
C ASN A 565 -22.12 -4.54 -12.93
N ILE A 566 -22.52 -3.92 -11.82
CA ILE A 566 -21.95 -2.66 -11.35
C ILE A 566 -20.90 -2.92 -10.27
N THR A 567 -19.75 -2.25 -10.40
CA THR A 567 -18.74 -2.24 -9.34
C THR A 567 -18.95 -1.01 -8.46
N TYR A 568 -19.20 -1.22 -7.17
CA TYR A 568 -19.39 -0.15 -6.19
C TYR A 568 -18.64 -0.47 -4.89
N ILE A 569 -17.81 0.46 -4.40
CA ILE A 569 -17.01 0.36 -3.16
C ILE A 569 -16.23 -0.95 -2.94
N GLY A 570 -15.82 -1.60 -4.03
CA GLY A 570 -15.09 -2.87 -4.01
C GLY A 570 -15.96 -4.13 -4.09
N TYR A 571 -17.28 -3.97 -4.20
CA TYR A 571 -18.21 -5.04 -4.53
C TYR A 571 -18.56 -5.04 -6.02
N GLU A 572 -18.97 -6.19 -6.52
CA GLU A 572 -19.57 -6.40 -7.83
C GLU A 572 -21.01 -6.84 -7.59
N ILE A 573 -21.94 -6.09 -8.16
CA ILE A 573 -23.38 -6.20 -7.94
C ILE A 573 -24.00 -6.61 -9.27
N ASN A 574 -24.72 -7.73 -9.29
CA ASN A 574 -25.50 -8.13 -10.44
C ASN A 574 -26.79 -7.30 -10.50
N CYS A 575 -26.99 -6.53 -11.58
CA CYS A 575 -28.14 -5.64 -11.71
C CYS A 575 -29.49 -6.39 -11.83
N THR A 576 -29.46 -7.64 -12.27
CA THR A 576 -30.66 -8.47 -12.43
C THR A 576 -31.02 -9.19 -11.14
N THR A 577 -30.09 -9.97 -10.58
CA THR A 577 -30.32 -10.81 -9.40
C THR A 577 -30.13 -10.08 -8.08
N LEU A 578 -29.48 -8.91 -8.10
CA LEU A 578 -29.04 -8.13 -6.93
C LEU A 578 -28.04 -8.82 -6.01
N GLU A 579 -27.51 -9.97 -6.45
CA GLU A 579 -26.46 -10.68 -5.73
C GLU A 579 -25.16 -9.86 -5.74
N VAL A 580 -24.40 -9.98 -4.65
CA VAL A 580 -23.21 -9.17 -4.39
C VAL A 580 -22.01 -10.04 -4.06
N GLU A 581 -20.92 -9.80 -4.77
CA GLU A 581 -19.62 -10.43 -4.55
C GLU A 581 -18.52 -9.40 -4.30
N TYR A 582 -17.43 -9.81 -3.67
CA TYR A 582 -16.26 -8.94 -3.57
C TYR A 582 -15.50 -8.93 -4.91
N LYS A 583 -15.17 -7.74 -5.42
CA LYS A 583 -14.36 -7.61 -6.63
C LYS A 583 -12.90 -7.93 -6.30
N HIS A 584 -12.48 -9.14 -6.61
CA HIS A 584 -11.07 -9.52 -6.52
C HIS A 584 -10.31 -8.95 -7.72
N SER A 585 -9.31 -8.12 -7.45
CA SER A 585 -8.36 -7.70 -8.49
C SER A 585 -7.37 -8.84 -8.77
N HIS A 586 -6.95 -9.02 -10.02
CA HIS A 586 -5.88 -9.96 -10.42
C HIS A 586 -4.48 -9.49 -9.97
N THR A 587 -4.36 -8.97 -8.75
CA THR A 587 -3.06 -8.54 -8.22
C THR A 587 -2.26 -9.75 -7.78
N ASN A 588 -1.03 -9.88 -8.28
CA ASN A 588 -0.08 -10.85 -7.77
C ASN A 588 0.06 -10.69 -6.24
N PHE A 589 -0.34 -11.72 -5.49
CA PHE A 589 -0.44 -11.70 -4.03
C PHE A 589 0.88 -11.38 -3.33
N SER A 590 2.02 -11.61 -3.98
CA SER A 590 3.33 -11.17 -3.45
C SER A 590 3.37 -9.66 -3.18
N HIS A 591 2.61 -8.86 -3.93
CA HIS A 591 2.49 -7.41 -3.78
C HIS A 591 1.40 -6.98 -2.80
N THR A 592 0.57 -7.88 -2.24
CA THR A 592 -0.38 -7.53 -1.17
C THR A 592 0.15 -7.85 0.23
N ILE A 593 1.19 -8.69 0.33
CA ILE A 593 1.80 -9.06 1.62
C ILE A 593 2.70 -7.93 2.16
N LYS A 594 2.24 -7.25 3.21
CA LYS A 594 3.11 -6.41 4.06
C LYS A 594 3.85 -7.28 5.07
N VAL A 595 5.11 -7.63 4.80
CA VAL A 595 6.00 -8.25 5.79
C VAL A 595 6.55 -7.14 6.68
N SER A 596 5.84 -6.81 7.76
CA SER A 596 6.37 -5.83 8.71
C SER A 596 7.60 -6.41 9.43
N LYS A 597 8.71 -5.67 9.42
CA LYS A 597 9.96 -5.96 10.15
C LYS A 597 9.82 -6.15 11.68
N LYS A 598 8.62 -6.02 12.24
CA LYS A 598 8.42 -5.85 13.68
C LYS A 598 8.46 -7.14 14.49
N ASP A 599 8.66 -8.28 13.85
CA ASP A 599 8.57 -9.58 14.48
C ASP A 599 9.84 -10.37 14.13
N ASP A 600 10.85 -10.35 15.00
CA ASP A 600 11.86 -11.44 15.12
C ASP A 600 11.15 -12.72 15.65
N LEU A 601 9.95 -13.02 15.11
CA LEU A 601 9.15 -14.17 15.51
C LEU A 601 9.66 -15.41 14.79
N PRO A 602 9.64 -16.59 15.45
CA PRO A 602 9.90 -17.85 14.78
C PRO A 602 9.00 -18.01 13.54
N PRO A 603 9.49 -18.56 12.42
CA PRO A 603 8.75 -18.67 11.16
C PRO A 603 7.33 -19.26 11.30
N LEU A 604 7.15 -20.29 12.13
CA LEU A 604 5.83 -20.90 12.41
C LEU A 604 4.88 -19.95 13.15
N VAL A 605 5.38 -19.20 14.12
CA VAL A 605 4.58 -18.21 14.88
C VAL A 605 4.15 -17.08 13.95
N TYR A 606 5.06 -16.64 13.08
CA TYR A 606 4.76 -15.63 12.07
C TYR A 606 3.70 -16.12 11.08
N LEU A 607 3.88 -17.33 10.52
CA LEU A 607 2.90 -17.97 9.62
C LEU A 607 1.51 -18.00 10.27
N ARG A 608 1.41 -18.51 11.50
CA ARG A 608 0.16 -18.57 12.26
C ARG A 608 -0.48 -17.20 12.45
N LYS A 609 0.30 -16.20 12.87
CA LYS A 609 -0.18 -14.82 13.08
C LYS A 609 -0.74 -14.22 11.80
N ARG A 610 -0.09 -14.44 10.66
CA ARG A 610 -0.50 -13.91 9.36
C ARG A 610 -1.75 -14.60 8.82
N LEU A 611 -1.81 -15.93 8.89
CA LEU A 611 -2.95 -16.70 8.40
C LEU A 611 -4.19 -16.56 9.29
N SER A 612 -4.01 -16.20 10.57
CA SER A 612 -5.10 -15.95 11.53
C SER A 612 -5.96 -14.72 11.19
N ASN A 613 -5.50 -13.84 10.30
CA ASN A 613 -6.24 -12.63 9.92
C ASN A 613 -7.31 -12.92 8.87
N ILE A 614 -8.44 -13.48 9.29
CA ILE A 614 -9.56 -13.86 8.41
C ILE A 614 -10.20 -12.66 7.69
N ALA A 615 -10.01 -11.43 8.18
CA ALA A 615 -10.55 -10.23 7.53
C ALA A 615 -10.03 -10.01 6.11
N CYS A 616 -8.89 -10.62 5.73
CA CYS A 616 -8.39 -10.58 4.35
C CYS A 616 -9.27 -11.37 3.37
N LEU A 617 -10.05 -12.34 3.85
CA LEU A 617 -10.91 -13.20 3.03
C LEU A 617 -12.22 -12.54 2.62
N LYS A 618 -12.53 -11.35 3.17
CA LYS A 618 -13.74 -10.57 2.84
C LYS A 618 -15.06 -11.30 3.09
N LEU A 619 -15.06 -12.30 3.97
CA LEU A 619 -16.25 -13.05 4.41
C LEU A 619 -17.05 -12.27 5.46
N SER A 620 -17.70 -11.17 5.04
CA SER A 620 -18.55 -10.34 5.92
C SER A 620 -19.96 -10.93 6.07
N LYS A 621 -20.70 -10.48 7.11
CA LYS A 621 -22.11 -10.83 7.30
C LYS A 621 -22.95 -10.45 6.08
N PHE A 622 -22.67 -9.30 5.50
CA PHE A 622 -23.32 -8.79 4.29
C PHE A 622 -23.19 -9.74 3.10
N ILE A 623 -21.98 -10.22 2.79
CA ILE A 623 -21.75 -11.11 1.63
C ILE A 623 -22.30 -12.53 1.86
N LEU A 624 -22.29 -13.00 3.11
CA LEU A 624 -22.82 -14.33 3.45
C LEU A 624 -24.32 -14.30 3.78
N ASN A 625 -25.00 -13.18 3.52
CA ASN A 625 -26.41 -13.02 3.84
C ASN A 625 -27.29 -13.76 2.81
N ARG A 626 -28.13 -14.69 3.27
CA ARG A 626 -29.07 -15.45 2.43
C ARG A 626 -30.26 -14.61 1.94
N THR A 627 -30.54 -13.48 2.58
CA THR A 627 -31.52 -12.51 2.06
C THR A 627 -31.01 -11.80 0.82
N ILE A 628 -29.70 -11.73 0.61
CA ILE A 628 -29.07 -11.03 -0.51
C ILE A 628 -28.62 -12.04 -1.56
N ASN A 629 -27.82 -13.03 -1.16
CA ASN A 629 -27.17 -13.99 -2.04
C ASN A 629 -27.81 -15.37 -1.96
N SER A 630 -27.94 -16.05 -3.10
CA SER A 630 -28.32 -17.47 -3.16
C SER A 630 -27.25 -18.36 -2.54
N GLU A 631 -27.66 -19.59 -2.21
CA GLU A 631 -26.74 -20.61 -1.71
C GLU A 631 -25.60 -20.91 -2.69
N ASN A 632 -25.89 -20.93 -3.99
CA ASN A 632 -24.89 -21.12 -5.04
C ASN A 632 -23.83 -20.01 -5.04
N THR A 633 -24.27 -18.74 -4.94
CA THR A 633 -23.35 -17.60 -4.89
C THR A 633 -22.55 -17.59 -3.60
N ILE A 634 -23.16 -17.87 -2.44
CA ILE A 634 -22.45 -18.01 -1.17
C ILE A 634 -21.38 -19.12 -1.24
N MET A 635 -21.71 -20.29 -1.81
CA MET A 635 -20.77 -21.40 -1.95
C MET A 635 -19.58 -21.04 -2.85
N ARG A 636 -19.86 -20.33 -3.95
CA ARG A 636 -18.84 -19.81 -4.87
C ARG A 636 -17.90 -18.80 -4.16
N ILE A 637 -18.44 -17.89 -3.36
CA ILE A 637 -17.66 -16.95 -2.54
C ILE A 637 -16.77 -17.70 -1.55
N ILE A 638 -17.31 -18.69 -0.84
CA ILE A 638 -16.55 -19.50 0.13
C ILE A 638 -15.42 -20.26 -0.58
N LYS A 639 -15.71 -20.93 -1.69
CA LYS A 639 -14.70 -21.64 -2.50
C LYS A 639 -13.57 -20.71 -2.92
N ARG A 640 -13.92 -19.50 -3.40
CA ARG A 640 -12.92 -18.49 -3.79
C ARG A 640 -12.08 -18.02 -2.61
N ALA A 641 -12.68 -17.77 -1.45
CA ALA A 641 -11.96 -17.40 -0.24
C ALA A 641 -10.97 -18.50 0.20
N CYS A 642 -11.37 -19.77 0.13
CA CYS A 642 -10.49 -20.90 0.45
C CYS A 642 -9.29 -20.99 -0.53
N LEU A 643 -9.53 -20.81 -1.84
CA LEU A 643 -8.45 -20.77 -2.84
C LEU A 643 -7.47 -19.63 -2.58
N LEU A 644 -7.97 -18.43 -2.26
CA LEU A 644 -7.15 -17.27 -1.93
C LEU A 644 -6.29 -17.52 -0.68
N GLN A 645 -6.85 -18.17 0.33
CA GLN A 645 -6.11 -18.54 1.53
C GLN A 645 -5.01 -19.56 1.23
N ALA A 646 -5.29 -20.55 0.36
CA ALA A 646 -4.32 -21.56 -0.05
C ALA A 646 -3.15 -20.94 -0.83
N GLU A 647 -3.43 -20.08 -1.80
CA GLU A 647 -2.40 -19.35 -2.56
C GLU A 647 -1.53 -18.48 -1.65
N TYR A 648 -2.17 -17.70 -0.76
CA TYR A 648 -1.47 -16.86 0.21
C TYR A 648 -0.60 -17.69 1.17
N THR A 649 -1.08 -18.85 1.60
CA THR A 649 -0.33 -19.80 2.44
C THR A 649 0.90 -20.33 1.70
N CYS A 650 0.75 -20.73 0.44
CA CYS A 650 1.87 -21.21 -0.38
C CYS A 650 2.98 -20.16 -0.52
N ILE A 651 2.62 -18.89 -0.75
CA ILE A 651 3.59 -17.79 -0.85
C ILE A 651 4.32 -17.58 0.48
N LEU A 652 3.59 -17.55 1.61
CA LEU A 652 4.21 -17.39 2.92
C LEU A 652 5.13 -18.56 3.28
N ILE A 653 4.75 -19.80 2.94
CA ILE A 653 5.61 -20.97 3.20
C ILE A 653 6.93 -20.84 2.43
N LYS A 654 6.85 -20.51 1.13
CA LYS A 654 8.03 -20.29 0.29
C LYS A 654 8.93 -19.18 0.82
N GLU A 655 8.34 -18.09 1.33
CA GLU A 655 9.11 -16.95 1.85
C GLU A 655 9.74 -17.20 3.22
N LEU A 656 9.10 -17.99 4.09
CA LEU A 656 9.51 -18.15 5.49
C LEU A 656 10.42 -19.36 5.72
N PHE A 657 10.22 -20.44 4.96
CA PHE A 657 10.82 -21.74 5.25
C PHE A 657 11.81 -22.25 4.21
N ASP A 658 12.07 -21.54 3.11
CA ASP A 658 13.14 -21.83 2.13
C ASP A 658 13.38 -23.35 1.89
N ASN A 659 12.46 -24.09 1.24
CA ASN A 659 12.58 -25.55 0.97
C ASN A 659 13.05 -26.45 2.15
N GLU A 660 13.02 -26.00 3.41
CA GLU A 660 13.48 -26.80 4.54
C GLU A 660 12.41 -27.78 5.04
N PRO A 661 12.68 -29.10 5.05
CA PRO A 661 11.70 -30.11 5.46
C PRO A 661 11.40 -30.13 6.98
N ARG A 662 12.24 -29.51 7.81
CA ARG A 662 12.18 -29.58 9.29
C ARG A 662 10.89 -29.02 9.90
N ASN A 663 10.15 -28.18 9.18
CA ASN A 663 8.97 -27.48 9.71
C ASN A 663 7.63 -28.03 9.19
N ILE A 664 7.63 -29.10 8.38
CA ILE A 664 6.42 -29.58 7.68
C ILE A 664 5.27 -29.88 8.66
N GLN A 665 5.52 -30.62 9.73
CA GLN A 665 4.47 -30.97 10.71
C GLN A 665 3.86 -29.72 11.37
N GLY A 666 4.70 -28.75 11.74
CA GLY A 666 4.26 -27.48 12.31
C GLY A 666 3.44 -26.65 11.31
N ILE A 667 3.83 -26.64 10.04
CA ILE A 667 3.08 -25.97 8.96
C ILE A 667 1.69 -26.59 8.80
N LEU A 668 1.59 -27.91 8.74
CA LEU A 668 0.32 -28.63 8.61
C LEU A 668 -0.62 -28.38 9.80
N LEU A 669 -0.09 -28.40 11.03
CA LEU A 669 -0.87 -28.05 12.22
C LEU A 669 -1.38 -26.61 12.20
N VAL A 670 -0.57 -25.66 11.71
CA VAL A 670 -1.02 -24.28 11.53
C VAL A 670 -2.15 -24.22 10.50
N MET A 671 -2.03 -24.90 9.36
CA MET A 671 -3.07 -24.94 8.33
C MET A 671 -4.39 -25.50 8.87
N GLN A 672 -4.37 -26.66 9.53
CA GLN A 672 -5.57 -27.28 10.11
C GLN A 672 -6.28 -26.36 11.12
N ASN A 673 -5.52 -25.66 11.97
CA ASN A 673 -6.09 -24.73 12.94
C ASN A 673 -6.75 -23.51 12.27
N ILE A 674 -6.15 -23.01 11.19
CA ILE A 674 -6.70 -21.89 10.41
C ILE A 674 -7.96 -22.31 9.68
N ASP A 675 -8.00 -23.50 9.08
CA ASP A 675 -9.19 -24.01 8.40
C ASP A 675 -10.37 -24.16 9.37
N LYS A 676 -10.13 -24.73 10.56
CA LYS A 676 -11.13 -24.77 11.64
C LYS A 676 -11.62 -23.38 12.04
N ARG A 677 -10.72 -22.39 12.08
CA ARG A 677 -11.08 -21.00 12.43
C ARG A 677 -11.92 -20.34 11.34
N ILE A 678 -11.59 -20.56 10.06
CA ILE A 678 -12.37 -20.07 8.92
C ILE A 678 -13.76 -20.70 8.92
N ALA A 679 -13.85 -22.03 9.11
CA ALA A 679 -15.12 -22.73 9.20
C ALA A 679 -16.00 -22.17 10.33
N ARG A 680 -15.45 -21.99 11.55
CA ARG A 680 -16.17 -21.36 12.67
C ARG A 680 -16.63 -19.95 12.36
N HIS A 681 -15.80 -19.15 11.67
CA HIS A 681 -16.17 -17.78 11.27
C HIS A 681 -17.34 -17.78 10.29
N ILE A 682 -17.32 -18.66 9.27
CA ILE A 682 -18.41 -18.83 8.31
C ILE A 682 -19.69 -19.23 9.05
N ILE A 683 -19.63 -20.29 9.86
CA ILE A 683 -20.77 -20.82 10.64
C ILE A 683 -21.36 -19.74 11.55
N LYS A 684 -20.52 -19.02 12.32
CA LYS A 684 -20.99 -17.94 13.19
C LYS A 684 -21.66 -16.81 12.40
N THR A 685 -21.09 -16.46 11.25
CA THR A 685 -21.59 -15.36 10.42
C THR A 685 -22.90 -15.73 9.73
N SER A 686 -23.08 -17.00 9.33
CA SER A 686 -24.30 -17.51 8.70
C SER A 686 -25.41 -17.84 9.71
N LEU A 687 -25.08 -18.32 10.92
CA LEU A 687 -26.05 -18.73 11.94
C LEU A 687 -26.64 -17.57 12.74
N ILE A 688 -25.93 -16.43 12.87
CA ILE A 688 -26.47 -15.25 13.57
C ILE A 688 -27.67 -14.63 12.82
N GLY A 689 -27.96 -15.05 11.58
CA GLY A 689 -29.22 -14.75 10.91
C GLY A 689 -30.42 -15.60 11.39
N ARG A 690 -30.22 -16.67 12.17
CA ARG A 690 -31.28 -17.59 12.64
C ARG A 690 -31.68 -17.43 14.10
N ILE A 691 -30.93 -16.70 14.93
CA ILE A 691 -31.18 -16.59 16.39
C ILE A 691 -31.95 -15.30 16.75
N VAL A 692 -32.48 -14.58 15.75
CA VAL A 692 -33.38 -13.45 15.99
C VAL A 692 -34.64 -13.65 15.16
N TYR A 693 -35.45 -14.61 15.59
CA TYR A 693 -36.89 -14.66 15.35
C TYR A 693 -37.54 -15.27 16.57
#